data_AF-A0AAE6QGG6-F1
#
_entry.id   AF-A0AAE6QGG6-F1
#
_cell.length_a   1.000
_cell.length_b   1.000
_cell.length_c   1.000
_cell.angle_alpha   90.00
_cell.angle_beta   90.00
_cell.angle_gamma   90.00
#
_symmetry.space_group_name_H-M   'P 1'
#
loop_
_entity.id
_entity.type
_entity.pdbx_description
1 polymer ?
#
loop_
_entity_poly.entity_id
_entity_poly.type
_entity_poly.pdbx_seq_one_letter_code
_entity_poly.pdbx_strand_id
1 'polypeptide(L)'
;MSFLKSLLPKSLTSRILAMLSILILTFLTTGLVLFYKNQLLQHIEEIQDTANMLIEVAAQAVEESVVIGDYDTIKRTLEKTLARSPFKSAMFIDLSGGVIRLEAASAPVGRVPPWIESEVAARLFDVNRPITIGGKDYGVMRLSFNAEKIAAELYSLVIQATLFAVFFLLISLILMGFMIKRSLAHLGKLHSYEAEIASGAVAAEAMLVADAPMEIQEAIKAVNRTAASMRNHFGLRIESLMNTLVQHKNALDEVSIVCEVSASGRITYVNERFVTSSQHSRAELLELTIDEVWTGMSSATEPWRWAPENEVWNGEVRLSGRTGKDAWHRRTIIPILDDMGGVEKYICIDIDITDRKEFEVAILDNARRQNLIALFGQQALTEENVSTLGERAALTAAQGLTLSKAALLVVDRVSHAVILKAEVGFTHVETRGSYHDDFLNGTASFAGFVIHSDAPDNSYALLPDSTVEMYNIRSSLEVDISCREVFKGVLGVYASADYSFTREDVSYIQTLANLLAAALERYDAKKKLTYLAENDSLTHLPNRWFLNNYLRELISRKTSAPDAVSVIFIDLDRFKAVNDTMGHSVGDQLLIQAGRRLKDCIDENSVVARLGGDEFSIVVTHRAYSESLIKLLATHVIDALAKPFDLGGQDIFVSASVGIANYPFDGRDTGVILKNADTAMYHAKKSGRNNFKFYNARMNESLIKRLQTETLLRGALDRDEFILHFQPKVSLTDGRISGLEALLRWNHPEQGMVSPADFIPILEDTGLIIPVGLWVIRKVCETIKSWEENTIRLVPIAINLSVRQLQVKGLAETVKHIVEEYGVNPALLEFELTESMLMIDPESAVEILKDIKSYGISLSVDDFGTGYSSLAYLRRFPLDALKIDRVFIKDITSNHEDAAITRAVIVLAHELGLKVIAEGVETVDQLELLVTYGCDQMQGYFFSRPVISDECAAMIKSSRSLDIRFPESGVA
;
A
#
# COMPACT_ATOMS: atom_id res chain seq x y z
N MET A 1 -49.58 -17.76 -26.92
CA MET A 1 -50.28 -17.18 -25.74
C MET A 1 -51.31 -18.12 -25.10
N SER A 2 -52.00 -19.03 -25.84
CA SER A 2 -52.96 -19.98 -25.23
C SER A 2 -52.32 -21.16 -24.50
N PHE A 3 -51.14 -21.63 -24.93
CA PHE A 3 -50.39 -22.72 -24.28
C PHE A 3 -49.83 -22.35 -22.89
N LEU A 4 -49.45 -21.08 -22.68
CA LEU A 4 -49.02 -20.57 -21.37
C LEU A 4 -50.19 -20.40 -20.39
N LYS A 5 -51.43 -20.20 -20.88
CA LYS A 5 -52.63 -20.13 -20.02
C LYS A 5 -53.11 -21.50 -19.55
N SER A 6 -52.82 -22.59 -20.27
CA SER A 6 -53.20 -23.95 -19.84
C SER A 6 -52.28 -24.55 -18.77
N LEU A 7 -51.11 -23.94 -18.53
CA LEU A 7 -50.15 -24.34 -17.50
C LEU A 7 -50.37 -23.65 -16.14
N LEU A 8 -51.28 -22.68 -16.05
CA LEU A 8 -51.57 -21.96 -14.82
C LEU A 8 -52.54 -22.76 -13.92
N PRO A 9 -52.19 -23.05 -12.65
CA PRO A 9 -53.05 -23.79 -11.75
C PRO A 9 -54.40 -23.08 -11.53
N LYS A 10 -55.49 -23.87 -11.46
CA LYS A 10 -56.86 -23.34 -11.41
C LYS A 10 -57.33 -22.96 -9.99
N SER A 11 -56.75 -23.53 -8.93
CA SER A 11 -57.09 -23.18 -7.54
C SER A 11 -56.14 -22.13 -6.97
N LEU A 12 -56.65 -21.31 -6.03
CA LEU A 12 -55.88 -20.30 -5.32
C LEU A 12 -54.67 -20.90 -4.59
N THR A 13 -54.86 -22.06 -3.96
CA THR A 13 -53.81 -22.81 -3.25
C THR A 13 -52.69 -23.25 -4.18
N SER A 14 -53.01 -23.76 -5.37
CA SER A 14 -52.00 -24.17 -6.34
C SER A 14 -51.28 -22.98 -7.00
N ARG A 15 -51.93 -21.81 -7.10
CA ARG A 15 -51.28 -20.56 -7.55
C ARG A 15 -50.31 -20.02 -6.51
N ILE A 16 -50.69 -20.02 -5.24
CA ILE A 16 -49.81 -19.63 -4.13
C ILE A 16 -48.60 -20.57 -4.08
N LEU A 17 -48.81 -21.89 -4.20
CA LEU A 17 -47.74 -22.87 -4.21
C LEU A 17 -46.78 -22.69 -5.40
N ALA A 18 -47.33 -22.41 -6.59
CA ALA A 18 -46.51 -22.11 -7.77
C ALA A 18 -45.71 -20.82 -7.60
N MET A 19 -46.31 -19.77 -7.02
CA MET A 19 -45.64 -18.50 -6.76
C MET A 19 -44.51 -18.67 -5.72
N LEU A 20 -44.77 -19.42 -4.64
CA LEU A 20 -43.76 -19.74 -3.63
C LEU A 20 -42.61 -20.58 -4.22
N SER A 21 -42.94 -21.53 -5.11
CA SER A 21 -41.93 -22.37 -5.79
C SER A 21 -41.06 -21.55 -6.73
N ILE A 22 -41.65 -20.60 -7.47
CA ILE A 22 -40.91 -19.67 -8.33
C ILE A 22 -40.00 -18.77 -7.48
N LEU A 23 -40.51 -18.24 -6.37
CA LEU A 23 -39.76 -17.39 -5.45
C LEU A 23 -38.58 -18.14 -4.84
N ILE A 24 -38.80 -19.35 -4.35
CA ILE A 24 -37.75 -20.22 -3.80
C ILE A 24 -36.71 -20.55 -4.88
N LEU A 25 -37.15 -20.87 -6.11
CA LEU A 25 -36.24 -21.15 -7.22
C LEU A 25 -35.40 -19.92 -7.61
N THR A 26 -35.98 -18.73 -7.59
CA THR A 26 -35.23 -17.48 -7.86
C THR A 26 -34.22 -17.21 -6.75
N PHE A 27 -34.62 -17.30 -5.48
CA PHE A 27 -33.67 -17.14 -4.36
C PHE A 27 -32.55 -18.18 -4.37
N LEU A 28 -32.84 -19.45 -4.66
CA LEU A 28 -31.84 -20.51 -4.75
C LEU A 28 -30.86 -20.27 -5.92
N THR A 29 -31.37 -19.91 -7.09
CA THR A 29 -30.53 -19.67 -8.27
C THR A 29 -29.67 -18.42 -8.10
N THR A 30 -30.22 -17.32 -7.59
CA THR A 30 -29.45 -16.11 -7.31
C THR A 30 -28.42 -16.32 -6.20
N GLY A 31 -28.80 -17.01 -5.11
CA GLY A 31 -27.90 -17.34 -4.01
C GLY A 31 -26.76 -18.26 -4.45
N LEU A 32 -27.06 -19.26 -5.28
CA LEU A 32 -26.06 -20.20 -5.80
C LEU A 32 -25.07 -19.52 -6.75
N VAL A 33 -25.53 -18.60 -7.60
CA VAL A 33 -24.65 -17.81 -8.49
C VAL A 33 -23.72 -16.89 -7.69
N LEU A 34 -24.23 -16.21 -6.67
CA LEU A 34 -23.43 -15.36 -5.79
C LEU A 34 -22.42 -16.19 -4.99
N PHE A 35 -22.84 -17.35 -4.48
CA PHE A 35 -21.98 -18.27 -3.76
C PHE A 35 -20.83 -18.78 -4.65
N TYR A 36 -21.12 -19.23 -5.88
CA TYR A 36 -20.07 -19.66 -6.81
C TYR A 36 -19.11 -18.55 -7.19
N LYS A 37 -19.62 -17.34 -7.43
CA LYS A 37 -18.78 -16.19 -7.73
C LYS A 37 -17.83 -15.91 -6.56
N ASN A 38 -18.32 -15.89 -5.32
CA ASN A 38 -17.48 -15.65 -4.16
C ASN A 38 -16.48 -16.79 -3.90
N GLN A 39 -16.88 -18.05 -4.05
CA GLN A 39 -15.98 -19.19 -3.90
C GLN A 39 -14.86 -19.20 -4.95
N LEU A 40 -15.18 -18.87 -6.21
CA LEU A 40 -14.20 -18.79 -7.28
C LEU A 40 -13.21 -17.64 -7.05
N LEU A 41 -13.68 -16.50 -6.53
CA LEU A 41 -12.82 -15.38 -6.15
C LEU A 41 -11.88 -15.74 -4.99
N GLN A 42 -12.42 -16.35 -3.93
CA GLN A 42 -11.65 -16.74 -2.75
C GLN A 42 -10.56 -17.77 -3.10
N HIS A 43 -10.86 -18.79 -3.93
CA HIS A 43 -9.85 -19.76 -4.32
C HIS A 43 -8.79 -19.18 -5.26
N ILE A 44 -9.11 -18.19 -6.10
CA ILE A 44 -8.09 -17.48 -6.89
C ILE A 44 -7.13 -16.72 -5.95
N GLU A 45 -7.66 -16.07 -4.92
CA GLU A 45 -6.84 -15.39 -3.89
C GLU A 45 -5.95 -16.38 -3.13
N GLU A 46 -6.50 -17.52 -2.68
CA GLU A 46 -5.73 -18.58 -1.99
C GLU A 46 -4.61 -19.17 -2.87
N ILE A 47 -4.86 -19.36 -4.17
CA ILE A 47 -3.85 -19.82 -5.14
C ILE A 47 -2.75 -18.76 -5.30
N GLN A 48 -3.11 -17.48 -5.32
CA GLN A 48 -2.16 -16.38 -5.44
C GLN A 48 -1.30 -16.21 -4.18
N ASP A 49 -1.88 -16.38 -2.99
CA ASP A 49 -1.16 -16.37 -1.72
C ASP A 49 -0.19 -17.55 -1.61
N THR A 50 -0.64 -18.75 -1.97
CA THR A 50 0.21 -19.94 -2.01
C THR A 50 1.35 -19.78 -3.02
N ALA A 51 1.07 -19.16 -4.17
CA ALA A 51 2.07 -18.85 -5.18
C ALA A 51 3.10 -17.84 -4.67
N ASN A 52 2.68 -16.76 -4.00
CA ASN A 52 3.58 -15.77 -3.41
C ASN A 52 4.50 -16.39 -2.36
N MET A 53 3.98 -17.28 -1.51
CA MET A 53 4.78 -18.01 -0.52
C MET A 53 5.84 -18.90 -1.21
N LEU A 54 5.47 -19.62 -2.27
CA LEU A 54 6.42 -20.45 -3.03
C LEU A 54 7.47 -19.62 -3.76
N ILE A 55 7.10 -18.44 -4.27
CA ILE A 55 8.02 -17.48 -4.89
C ILE A 55 9.04 -16.99 -3.87
N GLU A 56 8.63 -16.72 -2.64
CA GLU A 56 9.51 -16.27 -1.58
C GLU A 56 10.50 -17.33 -1.13
N VAL A 57 10.04 -18.56 -0.91
CA VAL A 57 10.91 -19.70 -0.58
C VAL A 57 11.89 -20.00 -1.72
N ALA A 58 11.43 -19.94 -2.97
CA ALA A 58 12.29 -20.17 -4.14
C ALA A 58 13.30 -19.03 -4.32
N ALA A 59 12.89 -17.78 -4.13
CA ALA A 59 13.78 -16.63 -4.25
C ALA A 59 14.89 -16.69 -3.20
N GLN A 60 14.56 -16.99 -1.94
CA GLN A 60 15.55 -17.12 -0.88
C GLN A 60 16.56 -18.26 -1.17
N ALA A 61 16.08 -19.41 -1.63
CA ALA A 61 16.97 -20.51 -2.01
C ALA A 61 17.85 -20.19 -3.23
N VAL A 62 17.34 -19.39 -4.18
CA VAL A 62 18.11 -18.87 -5.32
C VAL A 62 19.14 -17.84 -4.87
N GLU A 63 18.77 -16.92 -3.96
CA GLU A 63 19.69 -15.95 -3.35
C GLU A 63 20.87 -16.67 -2.68
N GLU A 64 20.61 -17.64 -1.81
CA GLU A 64 21.66 -18.43 -1.14
C GLU A 64 22.57 -19.18 -2.14
N SER A 65 22.00 -19.71 -3.22
CA SER A 65 22.76 -20.47 -4.23
C SER A 65 23.60 -19.57 -5.14
N VAL A 66 23.13 -18.35 -5.42
CA VAL A 66 23.85 -17.34 -6.21
C VAL A 66 25.10 -16.86 -5.47
N VAL A 67 25.07 -16.73 -4.13
CA VAL A 67 26.25 -16.37 -3.32
C VAL A 67 27.38 -17.38 -3.50
N ILE A 68 27.03 -18.66 -3.62
CA ILE A 68 27.98 -19.78 -3.71
C ILE A 68 28.36 -20.08 -5.17
N GLY A 69 27.69 -19.46 -6.15
CA GLY A 69 27.93 -19.67 -7.58
C GLY A 69 27.43 -21.02 -8.12
N ASP A 70 26.47 -21.66 -7.43
CA ASP A 70 25.97 -22.99 -7.79
C ASP A 70 24.70 -22.91 -8.65
N TYR A 71 24.90 -22.70 -9.95
CA TYR A 71 23.83 -22.61 -10.94
C TYR A 71 23.05 -23.94 -11.12
N ASP A 72 23.65 -25.09 -10.80
CA ASP A 72 22.95 -26.38 -10.82
C ASP A 72 21.93 -26.47 -9.68
N THR A 73 22.25 -25.91 -8.51
CA THR A 73 21.31 -25.81 -7.40
C THR A 73 20.17 -24.83 -7.70
N ILE A 74 20.44 -23.71 -8.39
CA ILE A 74 19.39 -22.81 -8.90
C ILE A 74 18.43 -23.58 -9.81
N LYS A 75 18.97 -24.33 -10.78
CA LYS A 75 18.16 -25.13 -11.70
C LYS A 75 17.28 -26.17 -10.97
N ARG A 76 17.85 -26.94 -10.03
CA ARG A 76 17.09 -27.93 -9.24
C ARG A 76 16.01 -27.29 -8.37
N THR A 77 16.29 -26.13 -7.79
CA THR A 77 15.31 -25.38 -6.99
C THR A 77 14.14 -24.94 -7.86
N LEU A 78 14.41 -24.36 -9.04
CA LEU A 78 13.37 -23.96 -9.98
C LEU A 78 12.58 -25.16 -10.53
N GLU A 79 13.24 -26.30 -10.80
CA GLU A 79 12.57 -27.55 -11.21
C GLU A 79 11.62 -28.08 -10.13
N LYS A 80 12.04 -28.08 -8.86
CA LYS A 80 11.18 -28.48 -7.73
C LYS A 80 10.00 -27.53 -7.55
N THR A 81 10.23 -26.23 -7.68
CA THR A 81 9.17 -25.21 -7.61
C THR A 81 8.17 -25.42 -8.74
N LEU A 82 8.60 -25.66 -9.98
CA LEU A 82 7.71 -25.94 -11.11
C LEU A 82 6.91 -27.25 -10.94
N ALA A 83 7.53 -28.32 -10.46
CA ALA A 83 6.88 -29.62 -10.35
C ALA A 83 5.71 -29.66 -9.35
N ARG A 84 5.66 -28.74 -8.39
CA ARG A 84 4.66 -28.72 -7.29
C ARG A 84 3.79 -27.46 -7.25
N SER A 85 3.81 -26.62 -8.28
CA SER A 85 3.19 -25.28 -8.26
C SER A 85 2.17 -25.06 -9.39
N PRO A 86 1.38 -23.97 -9.31
CA PRO A 86 0.50 -23.53 -10.39
C PRO A 86 1.21 -22.92 -11.61
N PHE A 87 2.55 -22.94 -11.67
CA PHE A 87 3.32 -22.29 -12.73
C PHE A 87 3.52 -23.17 -13.96
N LYS A 88 3.45 -22.55 -15.15
CA LYS A 88 3.75 -23.14 -16.46
C LYS A 88 5.24 -23.10 -16.78
N SER A 89 5.93 -22.04 -16.36
CA SER A 89 7.36 -21.85 -16.62
C SER A 89 8.04 -21.06 -15.51
N ALA A 90 9.33 -21.32 -15.34
CA ALA A 90 10.21 -20.59 -14.44
C ALA A 90 11.47 -20.22 -15.23
N MET A 91 11.94 -18.99 -15.03
CA MET A 91 13.11 -18.47 -15.69
C MET A 91 13.94 -17.66 -14.70
N PHE A 92 15.25 -17.86 -14.68
CA PHE A 92 16.18 -16.98 -13.99
C PHE A 92 17.10 -16.34 -15.02
N ILE A 93 17.23 -15.02 -14.96
CA ILE A 93 18.09 -14.21 -15.83
C ILE A 93 19.15 -13.59 -14.93
N ASP A 94 20.41 -13.98 -15.08
CA ASP A 94 21.51 -13.35 -14.35
C ASP A 94 21.93 -12.00 -14.97
N LEU A 95 22.75 -11.23 -14.25
CA LEU A 95 23.24 -9.92 -14.71
C LEU A 95 24.16 -9.98 -15.93
N SER A 96 24.77 -11.13 -16.23
CA SER A 96 25.57 -11.35 -17.44
C SER A 96 24.72 -11.73 -18.66
N GLY A 97 23.41 -11.87 -18.49
CA GLY A 97 22.48 -12.29 -19.54
C GLY A 97 22.35 -13.81 -19.68
N GLY A 98 22.92 -14.59 -18.77
CA GLY A 98 22.72 -16.03 -18.68
C GLY A 98 21.28 -16.34 -18.27
N VAL A 99 20.62 -17.23 -19.03
CA VAL A 99 19.20 -17.56 -18.82
C VAL A 99 19.06 -19.05 -18.52
N ILE A 100 18.52 -19.37 -17.34
CA ILE A 100 18.05 -20.72 -16.99
C ILE A 100 16.54 -20.74 -17.21
N ARG A 101 16.08 -21.46 -18.23
CA ARG A 101 14.65 -21.59 -18.56
C ARG A 101 14.16 -23.01 -18.33
N LEU A 102 13.03 -23.14 -17.66
CA LEU A 102 12.37 -24.40 -17.37
C LEU A 102 10.88 -24.29 -17.69
N GLU A 103 10.34 -25.31 -18.34
CA GLU A 103 8.91 -25.43 -18.64
C GLU A 103 8.35 -26.68 -17.97
N ALA A 104 7.15 -26.56 -17.39
CA ALA A 104 6.45 -27.69 -16.82
C ALA A 104 5.95 -28.64 -17.92
N ALA A 105 5.91 -29.94 -17.65
CA ALA A 105 5.34 -30.92 -18.58
C ALA A 105 3.84 -30.64 -18.80
N SER A 106 3.42 -30.49 -20.05
CA SER A 106 2.01 -30.28 -20.41
C SER A 106 1.17 -31.49 -20.01
N ALA A 107 0.33 -31.33 -18.98
CA ALA A 107 -0.71 -32.30 -18.66
C ALA A 107 -1.92 -32.09 -19.60
N PRO A 108 -2.63 -33.15 -20.02
CA PRO A 108 -3.86 -33.01 -20.78
C PRO A 108 -4.94 -32.35 -19.90
N VAL A 109 -5.33 -31.12 -20.26
CA VAL A 109 -6.36 -30.35 -19.54
C VAL A 109 -7.74 -30.75 -20.08
N GLY A 110 -8.70 -31.00 -19.18
CA GLY A 110 -10.09 -31.29 -19.56
C GLY A 110 -10.76 -30.10 -20.27
N ARG A 111 -11.88 -30.33 -20.98
CA ARG A 111 -12.62 -29.24 -21.65
C ARG A 111 -13.21 -28.26 -20.62
N VAL A 112 -12.58 -27.10 -20.46
CA VAL A 112 -13.07 -25.98 -19.66
C VAL A 112 -13.85 -24.99 -20.55
N PRO A 113 -14.94 -24.38 -20.06
CA PRO A 113 -15.61 -23.30 -20.77
C PRO A 113 -14.66 -22.08 -20.96
N PRO A 114 -14.59 -21.49 -22.19
CA PRO A 114 -13.65 -20.41 -22.50
C PRO A 114 -13.78 -19.16 -21.60
N TRP A 115 -14.96 -18.90 -21.06
CA TRP A 115 -15.20 -17.74 -20.20
C TRP A 115 -14.54 -17.88 -18.81
N ILE A 116 -14.39 -19.11 -18.29
CA ILE A 116 -13.72 -19.35 -17.00
C ILE A 116 -12.21 -19.18 -17.17
N GLU A 117 -11.67 -19.74 -18.24
CA GLU A 117 -10.27 -19.59 -18.59
C GLU A 117 -9.90 -18.10 -18.79
N SER A 118 -10.74 -17.35 -19.50
CA SER A 118 -10.57 -15.90 -19.67
C SER A 118 -10.61 -15.14 -18.35
N GLU A 119 -11.52 -15.48 -17.42
CA GLU A 119 -11.64 -14.78 -16.13
C GLU A 119 -10.45 -15.08 -15.21
N VAL A 120 -9.94 -16.32 -15.23
CA VAL A 120 -8.74 -16.72 -14.48
C VAL A 120 -7.49 -16.06 -15.06
N ALA A 121 -7.33 -16.07 -16.39
CA ALA A 121 -6.20 -15.43 -17.06
C ALA A 121 -6.17 -13.91 -16.89
N ALA A 122 -7.34 -13.25 -16.76
CA ALA A 122 -7.43 -11.82 -16.53
C ALA A 122 -6.98 -11.38 -15.12
N ARG A 123 -6.91 -12.32 -14.17
CA ARG A 123 -6.63 -12.02 -12.75
C ARG A 123 -5.27 -12.52 -12.26
N LEU A 124 -4.67 -13.47 -12.97
CA LEU A 124 -3.33 -13.96 -12.67
C LEU A 124 -2.29 -13.20 -13.51
N PHE A 125 -1.22 -12.75 -12.87
CA PHE A 125 -0.13 -12.04 -13.53
C PHE A 125 1.18 -12.79 -13.36
N ASP A 126 1.99 -12.81 -14.42
CA ASP A 126 3.36 -13.31 -14.33
C ASP A 126 4.14 -12.52 -13.27
N VAL A 127 4.89 -13.23 -12.44
CA VAL A 127 5.67 -12.63 -11.36
C VAL A 127 7.11 -12.47 -11.80
N ASN A 128 7.63 -11.26 -11.66
CA ASN A 128 9.05 -10.93 -11.82
C ASN A 128 9.59 -10.49 -10.46
N ARG A 129 10.58 -11.21 -9.93
CA ARG A 129 11.22 -10.89 -8.65
C ARG A 129 12.72 -10.66 -8.86
N PRO A 130 13.24 -9.45 -8.56
CA PRO A 130 14.68 -9.23 -8.54
C PRO A 130 15.29 -10.03 -7.38
N ILE A 131 16.44 -10.65 -7.66
CA ILE A 131 17.24 -11.40 -6.69
C ILE A 131 18.35 -10.46 -6.23
N THR A 132 18.29 -10.00 -4.97
CA THR A 132 19.21 -9.02 -4.41
C THR A 132 19.78 -9.52 -3.09
N ILE A 133 21.08 -9.31 -2.88
CA ILE A 133 21.78 -9.79 -1.67
C ILE A 133 22.64 -8.65 -1.16
N GLY A 134 22.40 -8.21 0.08
CA GLY A 134 23.11 -7.08 0.68
C GLY A 134 22.98 -5.78 -0.13
N GLY A 135 21.86 -5.58 -0.85
CA GLY A 135 21.62 -4.39 -1.68
C GLY A 135 22.27 -4.42 -3.07
N LYS A 136 22.90 -5.53 -3.48
CA LYS A 136 23.43 -5.73 -4.82
C LYS A 136 22.51 -6.65 -5.63
N ASP A 137 22.20 -6.27 -6.86
CA ASP A 137 21.40 -7.07 -7.78
C ASP A 137 22.21 -8.25 -8.32
N TYR A 138 21.58 -9.40 -8.53
CA TYR A 138 22.21 -10.59 -9.11
C TYR A 138 21.44 -11.21 -10.28
N GLY A 139 20.18 -10.82 -10.47
CA GLY A 139 19.36 -11.30 -11.57
C GLY A 139 17.87 -11.12 -11.32
N VAL A 140 17.04 -11.60 -12.24
CA VAL A 140 15.58 -11.60 -12.11
C VAL A 140 15.04 -13.01 -12.27
N MET A 141 14.26 -13.45 -11.28
CA MET A 141 13.46 -14.67 -11.36
C MET A 141 12.07 -14.32 -11.91
N ARG A 142 11.64 -15.02 -12.95
CA ARG A 142 10.34 -14.87 -13.60
C ARG A 142 9.56 -16.17 -13.55
N LEU A 143 8.32 -16.11 -13.10
CA LEU A 143 7.40 -17.25 -12.98
C LEU A 143 6.08 -16.93 -13.68
N SER A 144 5.64 -17.81 -14.58
CA SER A 144 4.40 -17.62 -15.35
C SER A 144 3.35 -18.65 -14.95
N PHE A 145 2.10 -18.23 -14.75
CA PHE A 145 1.01 -19.11 -14.31
C PHE A 145 0.47 -20.01 -15.44
N ASN A 146 -0.06 -21.19 -15.08
CA ASN A 146 -0.81 -22.05 -15.98
C ASN A 146 -2.32 -21.84 -15.83
N ALA A 147 -2.86 -20.82 -16.51
CA ALA A 147 -4.28 -20.46 -16.44
C ALA A 147 -5.21 -21.62 -16.83
N GLU A 148 -4.84 -22.44 -17.81
CA GLU A 148 -5.64 -23.60 -18.26
C GLU A 148 -5.79 -24.64 -17.15
N LYS A 149 -4.69 -25.00 -16.47
CA LYS A 149 -4.71 -25.98 -15.38
C LYS A 149 -5.56 -25.48 -14.20
N ILE A 150 -5.38 -24.21 -13.81
CA ILE A 150 -6.11 -23.59 -12.71
C ILE A 150 -7.61 -23.50 -13.04
N ALA A 151 -7.94 -23.10 -14.26
CA ALA A 151 -9.32 -23.02 -14.72
C ALA A 151 -10.01 -24.40 -14.72
N ALA A 152 -9.27 -25.48 -15.03
CA ALA A 152 -9.79 -26.84 -14.98
C ALA A 152 -10.06 -27.35 -13.56
N GLU A 153 -9.15 -27.05 -12.62
CA GLU A 153 -9.34 -27.39 -11.19
C GLU A 153 -10.57 -26.65 -10.63
N LEU A 154 -10.69 -25.34 -10.87
CA LEU A 154 -11.84 -24.54 -10.43
C LEU A 154 -13.16 -25.01 -11.08
N TYR A 155 -13.14 -25.35 -12.37
CA TYR A 155 -14.33 -25.83 -13.06
C TYR A 155 -14.82 -27.18 -12.51
N SER A 156 -13.91 -28.06 -12.10
CA SER A 156 -14.28 -29.33 -11.45
C SER A 156 -15.03 -29.10 -10.14
N LEU A 157 -14.57 -28.16 -9.30
CA LEU A 157 -15.25 -27.77 -8.06
C LEU A 157 -16.66 -27.24 -8.33
N VAL A 158 -16.84 -26.38 -9.34
CA VAL A 158 -18.15 -25.83 -9.72
C VAL A 158 -19.10 -26.95 -10.14
N ILE A 159 -18.63 -27.93 -10.92
CA ILE A 159 -19.46 -29.09 -11.32
C ILE A 159 -19.86 -29.92 -10.09
N GLN A 160 -18.92 -30.26 -9.21
CA GLN A 160 -19.20 -31.07 -8.03
C GLN A 160 -20.23 -30.42 -7.12
N ALA A 161 -20.05 -29.13 -6.80
CA ALA A 161 -20.99 -28.38 -5.99
C ALA A 161 -22.37 -28.27 -6.67
N THR A 162 -22.41 -28.16 -8.01
CA THR A 162 -23.68 -28.08 -8.75
C THR A 162 -24.44 -29.40 -8.66
N LEU A 163 -23.74 -30.53 -8.74
CA LEU A 163 -24.33 -31.85 -8.54
C LEU A 163 -24.89 -32.02 -7.12
N PHE A 164 -24.17 -31.56 -6.10
CA PHE A 164 -24.67 -31.56 -4.71
C PHE A 164 -25.93 -30.69 -4.55
N ALA A 165 -25.93 -29.48 -5.11
CA ALA A 165 -27.09 -28.58 -5.03
C ALA A 165 -28.35 -29.20 -5.67
N VAL A 166 -28.21 -29.82 -6.85
CA VAL A 166 -29.31 -30.51 -7.54
C VAL A 166 -29.81 -31.69 -6.72
N PHE A 167 -28.91 -32.47 -6.11
CA PHE A 167 -29.26 -33.60 -5.25
C PHE A 167 -30.09 -33.18 -4.03
N PHE A 168 -29.66 -32.13 -3.31
CA PHE A 168 -30.39 -31.62 -2.15
C PHE A 168 -31.75 -30.99 -2.53
N LEU A 169 -31.84 -30.31 -3.67
CA LEU A 169 -33.10 -29.76 -4.18
C LEU A 169 -34.13 -30.88 -4.44
N LEU A 170 -33.72 -31.96 -5.10
CA LEU A 170 -34.58 -33.11 -5.37
C LEU A 170 -35.09 -33.75 -4.07
N ILE A 171 -34.21 -33.92 -3.09
CA ILE A 171 -34.58 -34.46 -1.76
C ILE A 171 -35.59 -33.54 -1.07
N SER A 172 -35.34 -32.23 -1.07
CA SER A 172 -36.24 -31.25 -0.46
C SER A 172 -37.63 -31.25 -1.10
N LEU A 173 -37.71 -31.36 -2.43
CA LEU A 173 -38.99 -31.45 -3.15
C LEU A 173 -39.75 -32.75 -2.81
N ILE A 174 -39.04 -33.87 -2.68
CA ILE A 174 -39.63 -35.16 -2.27
C ILE A 174 -40.17 -35.07 -0.83
N LEU A 175 -39.37 -34.52 0.11
CA LEU A 175 -39.75 -34.32 1.51
C LEU A 175 -40.95 -33.37 1.65
N MET A 176 -40.97 -32.28 0.89
CA MET A 176 -42.09 -31.34 0.86
C MET A 176 -43.36 -31.99 0.31
N GLY A 177 -43.25 -32.77 -0.77
CA GLY A 177 -44.38 -33.55 -1.29
C GLY A 177 -44.94 -34.55 -0.28
N PHE A 178 -44.06 -35.21 0.49
CA PHE A 178 -44.46 -36.11 1.57
C PHE A 178 -45.15 -35.38 2.72
N MET A 179 -44.61 -34.25 3.18
CA MET A 179 -45.17 -33.41 4.24
C MET A 179 -46.56 -32.86 3.87
N ILE A 180 -46.72 -32.35 2.65
CA ILE A 180 -48.00 -31.84 2.15
C ILE A 180 -49.05 -32.97 2.09
N LYS A 181 -48.67 -34.13 1.54
CA LYS A 181 -49.56 -35.31 1.46
C LYS A 181 -49.98 -35.82 2.85
N ARG A 182 -49.07 -35.76 3.84
CA ARG A 182 -49.34 -36.11 5.24
C ARG A 182 -50.26 -35.10 5.93
N SER A 183 -50.07 -33.79 5.69
CA SER A 183 -50.93 -32.75 6.30
C SER A 183 -52.36 -32.77 5.76
N LEU A 184 -52.53 -33.05 4.45
CA LEU A 184 -53.84 -33.15 3.80
C LEU A 184 -54.62 -34.41 4.22
N ALA A 185 -53.93 -35.48 4.65
CA ALA A 185 -54.56 -36.69 5.15
C ALA A 185 -55.30 -36.50 6.49
N HIS A 186 -54.99 -35.44 7.25
CA HIS A 186 -55.63 -35.15 8.55
C HIS A 186 -56.90 -34.28 8.48
N LEU A 187 -57.20 -33.66 7.34
CA LEU A 187 -58.35 -32.74 7.19
C LEU A 187 -59.61 -33.38 6.55
N GLY A 188 -59.55 -34.65 6.16
CA GLY A 188 -60.65 -35.34 5.46
C GLY A 188 -61.72 -36.02 6.33
N LYS A 189 -61.70 -35.86 7.66
CA LYS A 189 -62.56 -36.63 8.59
C LYS A 189 -63.61 -35.83 9.38
N LEU A 190 -63.81 -34.54 9.08
CA LEU A 190 -64.74 -33.67 9.83
C LEU A 190 -65.95 -33.18 9.01
N HIS A 191 -66.11 -33.65 7.76
CA HIS A 191 -67.20 -33.22 6.87
C HIS A 191 -68.32 -34.26 6.68
N SER A 192 -68.28 -35.38 7.42
CA SER A 192 -69.28 -36.47 7.30
C SER A 192 -70.10 -36.70 8.57
N TYR A 193 -70.21 -35.72 9.46
CA TYR A 193 -71.03 -35.80 10.68
C TYR A 193 -72.07 -34.66 10.82
N GLU A 194 -72.16 -33.77 9.83
CA GLU A 194 -73.05 -32.59 9.88
C GLU A 194 -74.40 -32.80 9.17
N ALA A 195 -74.52 -33.80 8.29
CA ALA A 195 -75.69 -33.99 7.42
C ALA A 195 -76.75 -35.00 7.93
N GLU A 196 -76.49 -35.77 9.00
CA GLU A 196 -77.42 -36.80 9.51
C GLU A 196 -78.07 -36.45 10.87
N ILE A 197 -77.73 -35.31 11.48
CA ILE A 197 -78.32 -34.85 12.76
C ILE A 197 -79.38 -33.74 12.52
N ALA A 198 -79.47 -33.19 11.31
CA ALA A 198 -80.28 -32.02 10.97
C ALA A 198 -81.76 -32.27 10.59
N SER A 199 -82.32 -33.48 10.76
CA SER A 199 -83.71 -33.77 10.34
C SER A 199 -84.61 -34.41 11.41
N GLY A 200 -84.34 -34.14 12.69
CA GLY A 200 -85.04 -34.72 13.86
C GLY A 200 -86.57 -34.82 13.76
N ALA A 201 -87.08 -36.02 13.48
CA ALA A 201 -88.51 -36.34 13.57
C ALA A 201 -88.76 -37.85 13.83
N VAL A 202 -88.85 -38.29 15.09
CA VAL A 202 -89.54 -39.55 15.46
C VAL A 202 -90.15 -39.44 16.86
N ALA A 203 -91.47 -39.22 16.93
CA ALA A 203 -92.26 -39.36 18.17
C ALA A 203 -93.64 -39.93 17.84
N ALA A 204 -93.76 -41.27 17.78
CA ALA A 204 -95.03 -41.99 17.91
C ALA A 204 -94.75 -43.47 18.25
N GLU A 205 -95.17 -43.93 19.43
CA GLU A 205 -95.19 -45.36 19.78
C GLU A 205 -96.31 -46.06 19.00
N ALA A 206 -95.99 -47.14 18.28
CA ALA A 206 -96.98 -47.91 17.53
C ALA A 206 -97.78 -48.81 18.50
N MET A 207 -99.10 -48.62 18.49
CA MET A 207 -100.06 -49.38 19.30
C MET A 207 -100.20 -50.81 18.75
N LEU A 208 -100.13 -51.82 19.63
CA LEU A 208 -100.36 -53.23 19.28
C LEU A 208 -101.85 -53.46 18.94
N VAL A 209 -102.15 -53.83 17.71
CA VAL A 209 -103.49 -54.25 17.28
C VAL A 209 -103.62 -55.76 17.49
N ALA A 210 -104.62 -56.20 18.25
CA ALA A 210 -104.75 -57.56 18.77
C ALA A 210 -105.02 -58.65 17.71
N ASP A 211 -105.38 -58.28 16.47
CA ASP A 211 -105.81 -59.20 15.40
C ASP A 211 -104.82 -59.29 14.22
N ALA A 212 -103.58 -58.83 14.41
CA ALA A 212 -102.53 -58.87 13.38
C ALA A 212 -101.77 -60.22 13.37
N PRO A 213 -101.32 -60.71 12.18
CA PRO A 213 -100.46 -61.89 12.03
C PRO A 213 -99.20 -61.85 12.91
N MET A 214 -98.70 -63.01 13.34
CA MET A 214 -97.61 -63.11 14.32
C MET A 214 -96.32 -62.38 13.89
N GLU A 215 -96.03 -62.32 12.59
CA GLU A 215 -94.87 -61.57 12.08
C GLU A 215 -94.97 -60.05 12.31
N ILE A 216 -96.19 -59.48 12.27
CA ILE A 216 -96.41 -58.03 12.48
C ILE A 216 -96.32 -57.65 13.96
N GLN A 217 -96.76 -58.53 14.87
CA GLN A 217 -96.60 -58.31 16.31
C GLN A 217 -95.13 -58.39 16.75
N GLU A 218 -94.32 -59.28 16.16
CA GLU A 218 -92.87 -59.32 16.41
C GLU A 218 -92.16 -58.07 15.87
N ALA A 219 -92.56 -57.57 14.70
CA ALA A 219 -92.03 -56.32 14.16
C ALA A 219 -92.33 -55.11 15.07
N ILE A 220 -93.55 -54.98 15.59
CA ILE A 220 -93.93 -53.89 16.52
C ILE A 220 -93.18 -54.00 17.86
N LYS A 221 -92.98 -55.23 18.38
CA LYS A 221 -92.15 -55.46 19.59
C LYS A 221 -90.67 -55.13 19.36
N ALA A 222 -90.13 -55.42 18.17
CA ALA A 222 -88.76 -55.07 17.80
C ALA A 222 -88.57 -53.54 17.68
N VAL A 223 -89.55 -52.83 17.09
CA VAL A 223 -89.56 -51.37 17.01
C VAL A 223 -89.64 -50.74 18.41
N ASN A 224 -90.50 -51.24 19.30
CA ASN A 224 -90.61 -50.72 20.67
C ASN A 224 -89.35 -51.00 21.53
N ARG A 225 -88.66 -52.14 21.35
CA ARG A 225 -87.36 -52.41 22.00
C ARG A 225 -86.25 -51.46 21.53
N THR A 226 -86.24 -51.15 20.23
CA THR A 226 -85.26 -50.24 19.64
C THR A 226 -85.51 -48.80 20.11
N ALA A 227 -86.77 -48.37 20.22
CA ALA A 227 -87.15 -47.07 20.77
C ALA A 227 -86.80 -46.90 22.26
N ALA A 228 -86.92 -47.95 23.07
CA ALA A 228 -86.49 -47.93 24.48
C ALA A 228 -84.97 -47.84 24.64
N SER A 229 -84.21 -48.55 23.80
CA SER A 229 -82.74 -48.48 23.77
C SER A 229 -82.22 -47.08 23.37
N MET A 230 -82.84 -46.47 22.36
CA MET A 230 -82.51 -45.09 21.95
C MET A 230 -82.77 -44.07 23.06
N ARG A 231 -83.87 -44.19 23.82
CA ARG A 231 -84.20 -43.29 24.94
C ARG A 231 -83.13 -43.28 26.03
N ASN A 232 -82.61 -44.46 26.39
CA ASN A 232 -81.49 -44.59 27.33
C ASN A 232 -80.18 -44.04 26.77
N HIS A 233 -79.91 -44.26 25.48
CA HIS A 233 -78.71 -43.73 24.84
C HIS A 233 -78.72 -42.21 24.73
N PHE A 234 -79.88 -41.60 24.48
CA PHE A 234 -80.05 -40.14 24.50
C PHE A 234 -79.91 -39.56 25.90
N GLY A 235 -80.44 -40.20 26.94
CA GLY A 235 -80.26 -39.77 28.33
C GLY A 235 -78.79 -39.68 28.75
N LEU A 236 -78.02 -40.76 28.50
CA LEU A 236 -76.58 -40.80 28.77
C LEU A 236 -75.79 -39.78 27.92
N ARG A 237 -76.22 -39.51 26.69
CA ARG A 237 -75.56 -38.54 25.80
C ARG A 237 -75.82 -37.09 26.22
N ILE A 238 -77.01 -36.78 26.72
CA ILE A 238 -77.34 -35.46 27.29
C ILE A 238 -76.54 -35.22 28.57
N GLU A 239 -76.45 -36.20 29.47
CA GLU A 239 -75.65 -36.08 30.70
C GLU A 239 -74.15 -35.92 30.40
N SER A 240 -73.63 -36.67 29.42
CA SER A 240 -72.25 -36.50 28.93
C SER A 240 -72.01 -35.12 28.31
N LEU A 241 -72.96 -34.58 27.52
CA LEU A 241 -72.87 -33.24 26.94
C LEU A 241 -72.94 -32.15 28.02
N MET A 242 -73.82 -32.30 29.02
CA MET A 242 -73.87 -31.38 30.16
C MET A 242 -72.57 -31.39 30.96
N ASN A 243 -72.00 -32.56 31.25
CA ASN A 243 -70.69 -32.65 31.93
C ASN A 243 -69.57 -32.03 31.09
N THR A 244 -69.59 -32.23 29.77
CA THR A 244 -68.61 -31.61 28.86
C THR A 244 -68.76 -30.08 28.84
N LEU A 245 -70.00 -29.56 28.81
CA LEU A 245 -70.28 -28.13 28.86
C LEU A 245 -69.85 -27.51 30.20
N VAL A 246 -70.07 -28.20 31.32
CA VAL A 246 -69.60 -27.76 32.65
C VAL A 246 -68.07 -27.74 32.70
N GLN A 247 -67.40 -28.76 32.15
CA GLN A 247 -65.93 -28.78 32.06
C GLN A 247 -65.38 -27.66 31.17
N HIS A 248 -66.00 -27.42 30.01
CA HIS A 248 -65.63 -26.30 29.13
C HIS A 248 -65.87 -24.94 29.80
N LYS A 249 -66.98 -24.78 30.53
CA LYS A 249 -67.27 -23.57 31.32
C LYS A 249 -66.19 -23.35 32.38
N ASN A 250 -65.88 -24.37 33.18
CA ASN A 250 -64.86 -24.26 34.24
C ASN A 250 -63.47 -23.95 33.65
N ALA A 251 -63.10 -24.57 32.53
CA ALA A 251 -61.85 -24.27 31.84
C ALA A 251 -61.80 -22.83 31.31
N LEU A 252 -62.95 -22.29 30.84
CA LEU A 252 -63.06 -20.89 30.42
C LEU A 252 -62.95 -19.94 31.63
N ASP A 253 -63.55 -20.30 32.78
CA ASP A 253 -63.54 -19.51 34.00
C ASP A 253 -62.14 -19.36 34.63
N GLU A 254 -61.23 -20.32 34.42
CA GLU A 254 -59.83 -20.24 34.86
C GLU A 254 -58.99 -19.24 34.03
N VAL A 255 -59.29 -19.07 32.75
CA VAL A 255 -58.42 -18.37 31.78
C VAL A 255 -58.97 -17.02 31.34
N SER A 256 -60.27 -16.78 31.53
CA SER A 256 -60.96 -15.57 31.08
C SER A 256 -61.76 -14.91 32.20
N ILE A 257 -61.80 -13.59 32.19
CA ILE A 257 -62.69 -12.79 33.03
C ILE A 257 -64.04 -12.79 32.31
N VAL A 258 -65.11 -13.26 32.97
CA VAL A 258 -66.43 -13.40 32.34
C VAL A 258 -67.49 -12.72 33.20
N CYS A 259 -68.33 -11.91 32.57
CA CYS A 259 -69.55 -11.39 33.19
C CYS A 259 -70.74 -11.42 32.23
N GLU A 260 -71.93 -11.55 32.80
CA GLU A 260 -73.18 -11.30 32.09
C GLU A 260 -73.74 -9.95 32.56
N VAL A 261 -74.26 -9.16 31.63
CA VAL A 261 -74.88 -7.86 31.92
C VAL A 261 -76.25 -7.79 31.26
N SER A 262 -77.22 -7.14 31.90
CA SER A 262 -78.52 -6.85 31.33
C SER A 262 -78.41 -5.93 30.10
N ALA A 263 -79.49 -5.81 29.32
CA ALA A 263 -79.58 -4.81 28.25
C ALA A 263 -79.35 -3.35 28.73
N SER A 264 -79.50 -3.08 30.02
CA SER A 264 -79.21 -1.78 30.66
C SER A 264 -77.79 -1.66 31.25
N GLY A 265 -76.95 -2.69 31.12
CA GLY A 265 -75.55 -2.68 31.55
C GLY A 265 -75.31 -3.08 32.99
N ARG A 266 -76.36 -3.51 33.72
CA ARG A 266 -76.25 -4.01 35.10
C ARG A 266 -75.69 -5.43 35.09
N ILE A 267 -74.71 -5.69 35.94
CA ILE A 267 -74.07 -6.99 36.03
C ILE A 267 -75.01 -7.99 36.71
N THR A 268 -75.29 -9.10 36.04
CA THR A 268 -76.17 -10.17 36.52
C THR A 268 -75.42 -11.45 36.88
N TYR A 269 -74.21 -11.62 36.36
CA TYR A 269 -73.31 -12.74 36.69
C TYR A 269 -71.85 -12.33 36.53
N VAL A 270 -70.98 -12.87 37.39
CA VAL A 270 -69.51 -12.74 37.31
C VAL A 270 -68.84 -14.03 37.74
N ASN A 271 -67.76 -14.41 37.05
CA ASN A 271 -66.90 -15.51 37.49
C ASN A 271 -65.87 -15.06 38.55
N GLU A 272 -65.19 -16.01 39.21
CA GLU A 272 -64.21 -15.71 40.27
C GLU A 272 -63.02 -14.86 39.76
N ARG A 273 -62.65 -15.02 38.48
CA ARG A 273 -61.58 -14.25 37.86
C ARG A 273 -61.95 -12.77 37.71
N PHE A 274 -63.22 -12.46 37.41
CA PHE A 274 -63.75 -11.10 37.38
C PHE A 274 -63.72 -10.48 38.79
N VAL A 275 -64.12 -11.22 39.83
CA VAL A 275 -64.07 -10.77 41.23
C VAL A 275 -62.62 -10.41 41.62
N THR A 276 -61.69 -11.31 41.30
CA THR A 276 -60.25 -11.12 41.62
C THR A 276 -59.63 -9.95 40.85
N SER A 277 -59.93 -9.82 39.55
CA SER A 277 -59.35 -8.78 38.68
C SER A 277 -59.92 -7.39 38.98
N SER A 278 -61.22 -7.28 39.21
CA SER A 278 -61.88 -6.01 39.54
C SER A 278 -61.60 -5.52 40.97
N GLN A 279 -61.16 -6.43 41.86
CA GLN A 279 -60.96 -6.16 43.30
C GLN A 279 -62.25 -5.69 44.01
N HIS A 280 -63.41 -6.05 43.48
CA HIS A 280 -64.72 -5.88 44.11
C HIS A 280 -65.24 -7.22 44.61
N SER A 281 -66.06 -7.22 45.66
CA SER A 281 -66.77 -8.43 46.08
C SER A 281 -67.88 -8.77 45.07
N ARG A 282 -68.22 -10.06 44.94
CA ARG A 282 -69.32 -10.49 44.06
C ARG A 282 -70.65 -9.78 44.39
N ALA A 283 -70.92 -9.53 45.66
CA ALA A 283 -72.14 -8.84 46.09
C ALA A 283 -72.18 -7.38 45.59
N GLU A 284 -71.07 -6.66 45.69
CA GLU A 284 -70.94 -5.29 45.15
C GLU A 284 -71.07 -5.30 43.63
N LEU A 285 -70.42 -6.24 42.94
CA LEU A 285 -70.44 -6.31 41.48
C LEU A 285 -71.85 -6.49 40.91
N LEU A 286 -72.71 -7.29 41.54
CA LEU A 286 -74.08 -7.53 41.09
C LEU A 286 -75.02 -6.31 41.27
N GLU A 287 -74.60 -5.30 42.03
CA GLU A 287 -75.33 -4.04 42.20
C GLU A 287 -74.87 -2.94 41.25
N LEU A 288 -73.71 -3.11 40.61
CA LEU A 288 -73.06 -2.16 39.73
C LEU A 288 -73.37 -2.41 38.24
N THR A 289 -73.19 -1.36 37.46
CA THR A 289 -73.09 -1.43 36.01
C THR A 289 -71.64 -1.61 35.56
N ILE A 290 -71.42 -2.14 34.36
CA ILE A 290 -70.06 -2.41 33.88
C ILE A 290 -69.19 -1.15 33.74
N ASP A 291 -69.81 0.00 33.49
CA ASP A 291 -69.16 1.32 33.41
C ASP A 291 -68.75 1.86 34.79
N GLU A 292 -69.40 1.41 35.86
CA GLU A 292 -69.06 1.80 37.24
C GLU A 292 -67.89 0.98 37.80
N VAL A 293 -67.64 -0.22 37.25
CA VAL A 293 -66.53 -1.10 37.66
C VAL A 293 -65.21 -0.68 37.02
N TRP A 294 -65.23 -0.26 35.75
CA TRP A 294 -64.03 0.11 35.00
C TRP A 294 -64.14 1.56 34.54
N THR A 295 -63.20 2.40 34.97
CA THR A 295 -63.17 3.81 34.59
C THR A 295 -62.17 4.03 33.44
N GLY A 296 -62.31 5.14 32.69
CA GLY A 296 -61.30 5.54 31.70
C GLY A 296 -61.18 4.63 30.46
N MET A 297 -62.24 3.87 30.14
CA MET A 297 -62.21 2.87 29.08
C MET A 297 -61.99 3.49 27.71
N SER A 298 -60.88 3.13 27.06
CA SER A 298 -60.55 3.57 25.69
C SER A 298 -60.22 2.38 24.81
N SER A 299 -60.81 2.33 23.61
CA SER A 299 -60.38 1.44 22.53
C SER A 299 -59.23 2.09 21.76
N ALA A 300 -58.30 1.29 21.24
CA ALA A 300 -57.17 1.78 20.46
C ALA A 300 -57.57 2.34 19.07
N THR A 301 -58.75 1.99 18.56
CA THR A 301 -59.11 2.22 17.14
C THR A 301 -60.41 2.98 16.92
N GLU A 302 -61.33 3.02 17.89
CA GLU A 302 -62.67 3.63 17.73
C GLU A 302 -63.17 4.30 19.03
N PRO A 303 -64.11 5.27 18.95
CA PRO A 303 -64.80 5.79 20.14
C PRO A 303 -65.50 4.65 20.87
N TRP A 304 -65.04 4.38 22.09
CA TRP A 304 -65.50 3.22 22.85
C TRP A 304 -66.97 3.38 23.28
N ARG A 305 -67.78 2.33 23.05
CA ARG A 305 -69.13 2.13 23.59
C ARG A 305 -69.21 0.72 24.15
N TRP A 306 -69.72 0.56 25.38
CA TRP A 306 -69.85 -0.78 25.98
C TRP A 306 -70.96 -1.63 25.35
N ALA A 307 -71.95 -1.01 24.71
CA ALA A 307 -73.09 -1.68 24.08
C ALA A 307 -72.98 -1.68 22.54
N PRO A 308 -72.64 -2.82 21.91
CA PRO A 308 -72.75 -2.99 20.46
C PRO A 308 -74.21 -3.22 20.03
N GLU A 309 -74.62 -2.64 18.89
CA GLU A 309 -75.96 -2.80 18.32
C GLU A 309 -76.09 -4.19 17.66
N ASN A 310 -76.74 -5.14 18.34
CA ASN A 310 -77.10 -6.50 17.86
C ASN A 310 -75.96 -7.37 17.24
N GLU A 311 -74.70 -6.94 17.29
CA GLU A 311 -73.55 -7.66 16.76
C GLU A 311 -72.53 -8.03 17.85
N VAL A 312 -71.74 -9.08 17.59
CA VAL A 312 -70.61 -9.44 18.44
C VAL A 312 -69.48 -8.44 18.23
N TRP A 313 -69.05 -7.78 19.30
CA TRP A 313 -67.90 -6.87 19.26
C TRP A 313 -66.65 -7.54 19.81
N ASN A 314 -65.51 -7.37 19.13
CA ASN A 314 -64.20 -7.86 19.58
C ASN A 314 -63.16 -6.73 19.42
N GLY A 315 -62.40 -6.45 20.47
CA GLY A 315 -61.37 -5.42 20.43
C GLY A 315 -60.43 -5.42 21.63
N GLU A 316 -59.39 -4.60 21.57
CA GLU A 316 -58.47 -4.36 22.67
C GLU A 316 -58.87 -3.06 23.37
N VAL A 317 -59.07 -3.14 24.69
CA VAL A 317 -59.47 -2.00 25.52
C VAL A 317 -58.49 -1.84 26.67
N ARG A 318 -58.20 -0.58 26.98
CA ARG A 318 -57.48 -0.20 28.19
C ARG A 318 -58.50 0.05 29.28
N LEU A 319 -58.40 -0.68 30.38
CA LEU A 319 -59.32 -0.60 31.52
C LEU A 319 -58.57 -0.09 32.75
N SER A 320 -59.13 0.90 33.44
CA SER A 320 -58.60 1.38 34.71
C SER A 320 -59.50 0.89 35.85
N GLY A 321 -58.99 -0.05 36.66
CA GLY A 321 -59.72 -0.57 37.82
C GLY A 321 -59.73 0.39 39.00
N ARG A 322 -60.30 -0.04 40.13
CA ARG A 322 -60.43 0.73 41.37
C ARG A 322 -59.11 1.32 41.91
N THR A 323 -57.97 0.70 41.61
CA THR A 323 -56.63 1.14 42.04
C THR A 323 -55.99 2.19 41.13
N GLY A 324 -56.62 2.53 40.00
CA GLY A 324 -56.08 3.46 39.00
C GLY A 324 -54.93 2.89 38.16
N LYS A 325 -54.60 1.59 38.30
CA LYS A 325 -53.65 0.91 37.42
C LYS A 325 -54.36 0.48 36.14
N ASP A 326 -53.80 0.89 35.01
CA ASP A 326 -54.31 0.51 33.70
C ASP A 326 -53.87 -0.90 33.34
N ALA A 327 -54.80 -1.68 32.80
CA ALA A 327 -54.55 -3.00 32.22
C ALA A 327 -55.10 -3.07 30.80
N TRP A 328 -54.43 -3.80 29.93
CA TRP A 328 -54.91 -4.07 28.58
C TRP A 328 -55.69 -5.37 28.56
N HIS A 329 -56.92 -5.31 28.06
CA HIS A 329 -57.77 -6.48 27.92
C HIS A 329 -58.16 -6.67 26.46
N ARG A 330 -58.11 -7.91 25.98
CA ARG A 330 -58.81 -8.30 24.76
C ARG A 330 -60.23 -8.72 25.13
N ARG A 331 -61.20 -7.90 24.74
CA ARG A 331 -62.60 -8.02 25.11
C ARG A 331 -63.44 -8.53 23.94
N THR A 332 -64.35 -9.44 24.24
CA THR A 332 -65.43 -9.88 23.35
C THR A 332 -66.77 -9.65 24.04
N ILE A 333 -67.71 -8.99 23.38
CA ILE A 333 -69.06 -8.74 23.87
C ILE A 333 -70.05 -9.42 22.93
N ILE A 334 -70.84 -10.34 23.46
CA ILE A 334 -71.76 -11.18 22.69
C ILE A 334 -73.20 -10.86 23.13
N PRO A 335 -74.06 -10.31 22.25
CA PRO A 335 -75.48 -10.13 22.56
C PRO A 335 -76.19 -11.49 22.56
N ILE A 336 -77.00 -11.72 23.59
CA ILE A 336 -77.97 -12.80 23.66
C ILE A 336 -79.33 -12.21 23.35
N LEU A 337 -79.95 -12.70 22.28
CA LEU A 337 -81.20 -12.17 21.74
C LEU A 337 -82.40 -12.94 22.30
N ASP A 338 -83.50 -12.23 22.54
CA ASP A 338 -84.79 -12.84 22.85
C ASP A 338 -85.48 -13.38 21.58
N ASP A 339 -86.62 -14.07 21.76
CA ASP A 339 -87.42 -14.65 20.68
C ASP A 339 -87.98 -13.61 19.68
N MET A 340 -87.94 -12.32 20.02
CA MET A 340 -88.37 -11.21 19.16
C MET A 340 -87.20 -10.44 18.52
N GLY A 341 -85.95 -10.91 18.71
CA GLY A 341 -84.74 -10.31 18.16
C GLY A 341 -84.22 -9.08 18.91
N GLY A 342 -84.77 -8.76 20.09
CA GLY A 342 -84.23 -7.75 21.01
C GLY A 342 -83.10 -8.32 21.87
N VAL A 343 -82.18 -7.48 22.35
CA VAL A 343 -81.12 -7.96 23.26
C VAL A 343 -81.69 -8.21 24.65
N GLU A 344 -81.63 -9.46 25.11
CA GLU A 344 -81.99 -9.85 26.47
C GLU A 344 -80.85 -9.50 27.45
N LYS A 345 -79.62 -9.89 27.10
CA LYS A 345 -78.41 -9.67 27.90
C LYS A 345 -77.15 -9.72 27.03
N TYR A 346 -76.03 -9.27 27.56
CA TYR A 346 -74.72 -9.44 26.93
C TYR A 346 -73.83 -10.34 27.78
N ILE A 347 -73.02 -11.16 27.12
CA ILE A 347 -71.91 -11.89 27.73
C ILE A 347 -70.62 -11.17 27.34
N CYS A 348 -69.87 -10.71 28.34
CA CYS A 348 -68.56 -10.09 28.15
C CYS A 348 -67.47 -11.07 28.59
N ILE A 349 -66.49 -11.29 27.71
CA ILE A 349 -65.32 -12.15 27.96
C ILE A 349 -64.07 -11.31 27.75
N ASP A 350 -63.23 -11.24 28.78
CA ASP A 350 -61.99 -10.47 28.83
C ASP A 350 -60.78 -11.37 29.08
N ILE A 351 -59.72 -11.16 28.30
CA ILE A 351 -58.41 -11.77 28.53
C ILE A 351 -57.42 -10.64 28.81
N ASP A 352 -56.75 -10.68 29.97
CA ASP A 352 -55.65 -9.76 30.27
C ASP A 352 -54.48 -10.02 29.32
N ILE A 353 -54.08 -8.97 28.59
CA ILE A 353 -52.99 -8.97 27.61
C ILE A 353 -51.93 -7.92 27.96
N THR A 354 -51.89 -7.45 29.21
CA THR A 354 -50.98 -6.37 29.67
C THR A 354 -49.52 -6.74 29.43
N ASP A 355 -49.06 -7.89 29.94
CA ASP A 355 -47.68 -8.35 29.74
C ASP A 355 -47.32 -8.44 28.25
N ARG A 356 -48.25 -8.93 27.43
CA ARG A 356 -48.04 -9.02 25.96
C ARG A 356 -47.83 -7.63 25.35
N LYS A 357 -48.58 -6.61 25.78
CA LYS A 357 -48.43 -5.24 25.29
C LYS A 357 -47.12 -4.61 25.73
N GLU A 358 -46.69 -4.86 26.97
CA GLU A 358 -45.38 -4.41 27.45
C GLU A 358 -44.23 -5.05 26.65
N PHE A 359 -44.31 -6.35 26.36
CA PHE A 359 -43.35 -7.03 25.48
C PHE A 359 -43.36 -6.48 24.05
N GLU A 360 -44.53 -6.18 23.49
CA GLU A 360 -44.66 -5.62 22.14
C GLU A 360 -43.93 -4.27 22.03
N VAL A 361 -44.09 -3.40 23.03
CA VAL A 361 -43.38 -2.11 23.10
C VAL A 361 -41.87 -2.30 23.26
N ALA A 362 -41.43 -3.19 24.16
CA ALA A 362 -40.01 -3.46 24.39
C ALA A 362 -39.31 -4.01 23.14
N ILE A 363 -39.97 -4.90 22.38
CA ILE A 363 -39.46 -5.44 21.11
C ILE A 363 -39.29 -4.31 20.08
N LEU A 364 -40.27 -3.41 19.97
CA LEU A 364 -40.21 -2.28 19.03
C LEU A 364 -39.07 -1.31 19.37
N ASP A 365 -38.87 -0.99 20.65
CA ASP A 365 -37.78 -0.11 21.10
C ASP A 365 -36.41 -0.76 20.88
N ASN A 366 -36.27 -2.06 21.16
CA ASN A 366 -35.03 -2.79 20.89
C ASN A 366 -34.75 -2.88 19.38
N ALA A 367 -35.76 -3.15 18.55
CA ALA A 367 -35.62 -3.15 17.09
C ALA A 367 -35.20 -1.78 16.55
N ARG A 368 -35.75 -0.69 17.09
CA ARG A 368 -35.34 0.69 16.76
C ARG A 368 -33.87 0.93 17.13
N ARG A 369 -33.45 0.57 18.35
CA ARG A 369 -32.06 0.71 18.82
C ARG A 369 -31.08 -0.08 17.94
N GLN A 370 -31.41 -1.32 17.59
CA GLN A 370 -30.59 -2.14 16.69
C GLN A 370 -30.46 -1.52 15.29
N ASN A 371 -31.54 -0.95 14.75
CA ASN A 371 -31.50 -0.27 13.46
C ASN A 371 -30.59 0.97 13.50
N LEU A 372 -30.68 1.78 14.56
CA LEU A 372 -29.79 2.92 14.78
C LEU A 372 -28.31 2.51 14.87
N ILE A 373 -27.99 1.45 15.62
CA ILE A 373 -26.62 0.89 15.69
C ILE A 373 -26.14 0.44 14.31
N ALA A 374 -26.98 -0.28 13.55
CA ALA A 374 -26.61 -0.76 12.23
C ALA A 374 -26.36 0.40 11.24
N LEU A 375 -27.22 1.42 11.27
CA LEU A 375 -27.08 2.62 10.44
C LEU A 375 -25.79 3.38 10.79
N PHE A 376 -25.52 3.60 12.08
CA PHE A 376 -24.28 4.23 12.52
C PHE A 376 -23.06 3.38 12.13
N GLY A 377 -23.12 2.06 12.30
CA GLY A 377 -22.05 1.15 11.88
C GLY A 377 -21.72 1.26 10.38
N GLN A 378 -22.74 1.35 9.51
CA GLN A 378 -22.52 1.58 8.07
C GLN A 378 -21.88 2.94 7.79
N GLN A 379 -22.32 3.99 8.48
CA GLN A 379 -21.77 5.33 8.32
C GLN A 379 -20.33 5.41 8.83
N ALA A 380 -20.03 4.76 9.95
CA ALA A 380 -18.70 4.66 10.52
C ALA A 380 -17.72 3.95 9.59
N LEU A 381 -18.21 3.11 8.67
CA LEU A 381 -17.39 2.46 7.65
C LEU A 381 -17.05 3.36 6.45
N THR A 382 -17.90 4.34 6.11
CA THR A 382 -17.75 5.15 4.89
C THR A 382 -17.32 6.58 5.15
N GLU A 383 -17.62 7.14 6.33
CA GLU A 383 -17.31 8.52 6.69
C GLU A 383 -15.80 8.69 6.88
N GLU A 384 -15.20 9.63 6.14
CA GLU A 384 -13.79 9.95 6.23
C GLU A 384 -13.53 11.14 7.19
N ASN A 385 -14.56 11.94 7.49
CA ASN A 385 -14.45 13.06 8.39
C ASN A 385 -14.77 12.66 9.85
N VAL A 386 -13.74 12.68 10.69
CA VAL A 386 -13.83 12.32 12.12
C VAL A 386 -14.80 13.23 12.90
N SER A 387 -14.89 14.51 12.54
CA SER A 387 -15.83 15.45 13.18
C SER A 387 -17.28 15.06 12.91
N THR A 388 -17.61 14.82 11.64
CA THR A 388 -18.93 14.35 11.22
C THR A 388 -19.31 13.03 11.88
N LEU A 389 -18.34 12.12 12.02
CA LEU A 389 -18.55 10.84 12.69
C LEU A 389 -18.90 11.02 14.17
N GLY A 390 -18.22 11.95 14.86
CA GLY A 390 -18.51 12.30 16.25
C GLY A 390 -19.91 12.87 16.46
N GLU A 391 -20.32 13.82 15.61
CA GLU A 391 -21.68 14.39 15.63
C GLU A 391 -22.76 13.33 15.45
N ARG A 392 -22.55 12.41 14.50
CA ARG A 392 -23.47 11.30 14.26
C ARG A 392 -23.53 10.33 15.42
N ALA A 393 -22.40 10.04 16.07
CA ALA A 393 -22.36 9.18 17.25
C ALA A 393 -23.17 9.78 18.41
N ALA A 394 -22.95 11.07 18.71
CA ALA A 394 -23.70 11.79 19.74
C ALA A 394 -25.21 11.85 19.42
N LEU A 395 -25.57 12.11 18.16
CA LEU A 395 -26.97 12.14 17.73
C LEU A 395 -27.64 10.77 17.85
N THR A 396 -26.95 9.71 17.44
CA THR A 396 -27.44 8.33 17.52
C THR A 396 -27.66 7.92 18.97
N ALA A 397 -26.72 8.27 19.86
CA ALA A 397 -26.83 8.03 21.30
C ALA A 397 -28.06 8.72 21.92
N ALA A 398 -28.28 10.01 21.63
CA ALA A 398 -29.46 10.74 22.08
C ALA A 398 -30.77 10.13 21.56
N GLN A 399 -30.82 9.82 20.25
CA GLN A 399 -32.01 9.28 19.60
C GLN A 399 -32.38 7.87 20.07
N GLY A 400 -31.41 7.03 20.40
CA GLY A 400 -31.64 5.66 20.83
C GLY A 400 -32.26 5.52 22.22
N LEU A 401 -31.94 6.47 23.11
CA LEU A 401 -32.51 6.54 24.45
C LEU A 401 -33.65 7.57 24.58
N THR A 402 -34.11 8.12 23.46
CA THR A 402 -35.14 9.18 23.38
C THR A 402 -34.82 10.41 24.26
N LEU A 403 -33.53 10.69 24.44
CA LEU A 403 -33.03 11.84 25.17
C LEU A 403 -32.82 13.02 24.24
N SER A 404 -32.92 14.23 24.79
CA SER A 404 -32.67 15.47 24.03
C SER A 404 -31.21 15.88 24.01
N LYS A 405 -30.35 15.27 24.84
CA LYS A 405 -28.97 15.72 25.05
C LYS A 405 -27.95 14.59 25.05
N ALA A 406 -26.86 14.78 24.33
CA ALA A 406 -25.68 13.90 24.33
C ALA A 406 -24.42 14.72 24.04
N ALA A 407 -23.29 14.29 24.59
CA ALA A 407 -21.99 14.91 24.38
C ALA A 407 -20.91 13.84 24.24
N LEU A 408 -19.93 14.13 23.40
CA LEU A 408 -18.82 13.27 23.06
C LEU A 408 -17.53 14.07 23.21
N LEU A 409 -16.53 13.45 23.83
CA LEU A 409 -15.18 13.98 23.94
C LEU A 409 -14.16 12.89 23.63
N VAL A 410 -13.23 13.16 22.71
CA VAL A 410 -12.07 12.29 22.43
C VAL A 410 -10.82 13.10 22.71
N VAL A 411 -9.87 12.49 23.40
CA VAL A 411 -8.62 13.12 23.85
C VAL A 411 -7.41 12.42 23.24
N ASP A 412 -6.37 13.20 22.96
CA ASP A 412 -5.08 12.71 22.53
C ASP A 412 -4.35 12.10 23.71
N ARG A 413 -3.75 10.93 23.47
CA ARG A 413 -3.11 10.15 24.52
C ARG A 413 -1.84 10.79 25.07
N VAL A 414 -1.15 11.60 24.26
CA VAL A 414 0.18 12.12 24.62
C VAL A 414 0.10 13.55 25.14
N SER A 415 -0.72 14.37 24.50
CA SER A 415 -0.91 15.78 24.84
C SER A 415 -2.07 16.02 25.80
N HIS A 416 -2.93 15.01 26.04
CA HIS A 416 -4.22 15.14 26.72
C HIS A 416 -5.13 16.22 26.10
N ALA A 417 -4.84 16.65 24.87
CA ALA A 417 -5.62 17.65 24.16
C ALA A 417 -6.89 17.03 23.56
N VAL A 418 -7.99 17.78 23.53
CA VAL A 418 -9.23 17.32 22.91
C VAL A 418 -9.06 17.25 21.38
N ILE A 419 -9.20 16.06 20.80
CA ILE A 419 -9.09 15.82 19.35
C ILE A 419 -10.46 15.92 18.67
N LEU A 420 -11.52 15.47 19.36
CA LEU A 420 -12.88 15.48 18.83
C LEU A 420 -13.85 15.86 19.92
N LYS A 421 -14.77 16.77 19.59
CA LYS A 421 -15.85 17.21 20.46
C LYS A 421 -17.12 17.29 19.65
N ALA A 422 -18.18 16.66 20.12
CA ALA A 422 -19.49 16.73 19.49
C ALA A 422 -20.60 16.80 20.53
N GLU A 423 -21.63 17.57 20.23
CA GLU A 423 -22.71 17.89 21.15
C GLU A 423 -24.05 17.88 20.43
N VAL A 424 -25.07 17.38 21.12
CA VAL A 424 -26.45 17.40 20.66
C VAL A 424 -27.31 17.94 21.78
N GLY A 425 -28.14 18.93 21.48
CA GLY A 425 -29.07 19.53 22.46
C GLY A 425 -28.44 20.56 23.41
N PHE A 426 -27.20 20.96 23.16
CA PHE A 426 -26.50 22.03 23.88
C PHE A 426 -26.29 23.26 22.97
N THR A 427 -26.26 24.46 23.56
CA THR A 427 -25.99 25.72 22.85
C THR A 427 -24.56 26.23 23.10
N HIS A 428 -23.94 25.89 24.24
CA HIS A 428 -22.52 26.11 24.51
C HIS A 428 -22.09 25.24 25.71
N VAL A 429 -21.24 24.23 25.51
CA VAL A 429 -20.65 23.46 26.62
C VAL A 429 -19.19 23.86 26.82
N GLU A 430 -18.86 24.33 28.01
CA GLU A 430 -17.48 24.27 28.50
C GLU A 430 -17.18 22.82 28.89
N THR A 431 -16.16 22.21 28.30
CA THR A 431 -15.73 20.84 28.63
C THR A 431 -14.53 20.91 29.58
N ARG A 432 -14.49 20.10 30.63
CA ARG A 432 -13.32 20.03 31.53
C ARG A 432 -12.06 19.68 30.72
N GLY A 433 -10.97 20.43 30.94
CA GLY A 433 -9.77 20.44 30.10
C GLY A 433 -8.64 19.47 30.49
N SER A 434 -8.80 18.66 31.54
CA SER A 434 -7.78 17.71 32.00
C SER A 434 -8.40 16.42 32.56
N TYR A 435 -8.05 15.28 31.98
CA TYR A 435 -8.42 13.94 32.46
C TYR A 435 -7.14 13.20 32.89
N HIS A 436 -7.15 12.57 34.06
CA HIS A 436 -6.00 11.86 34.64
C HIS A 436 -6.12 10.33 34.47
N ASP A 437 -4.96 9.68 34.30
CA ASP A 437 -4.73 8.31 33.79
C ASP A 437 -5.21 7.09 34.63
N ASP A 438 -5.96 7.26 35.72
CA ASP A 438 -6.39 6.14 36.56
C ASP A 438 -7.80 5.64 36.18
N PHE A 439 -7.92 4.56 35.39
CA PHE A 439 -9.21 4.12 34.80
C PHE A 439 -9.59 2.64 35.02
N LEU A 440 -10.77 2.40 35.59
CA LEU A 440 -11.53 1.13 35.55
C LEU A 440 -13.05 1.42 35.46
N ASN A 441 -13.69 0.90 34.40
CA ASN A 441 -15.12 0.71 34.10
C ASN A 441 -16.12 1.87 34.33
N GLY A 442 -16.87 2.20 33.26
CA GLY A 442 -17.81 3.31 33.15
C GLY A 442 -18.78 3.54 34.33
N THR A 443 -19.14 4.81 34.49
CA THR A 443 -19.95 5.30 35.61
C THR A 443 -21.30 5.84 35.12
N ALA A 444 -22.39 5.30 35.65
CA ALA A 444 -23.70 5.95 35.61
C ALA A 444 -23.86 6.78 36.89
N SER A 445 -24.21 8.05 36.78
CA SER A 445 -24.39 8.94 37.94
C SER A 445 -25.83 9.46 38.01
N PHE A 446 -26.42 9.42 39.20
CA PHE A 446 -27.76 9.89 39.48
C PHE A 446 -27.75 10.70 40.79
N ALA A 447 -28.38 11.88 40.79
CA ALA A 447 -28.48 12.74 41.98
C ALA A 447 -29.60 12.30 42.97
N GLY A 448 -29.69 11.01 43.34
CA GLY A 448 -30.84 10.46 44.08
C GLY A 448 -31.15 8.95 44.12
N PHE A 449 -30.81 8.10 43.14
CA PHE A 449 -30.89 6.63 43.18
C PHE A 449 -29.98 6.03 42.09
N VAL A 450 -28.89 5.40 42.52
CA VAL A 450 -27.77 4.92 41.69
C VAL A 450 -27.93 3.40 41.48
N ILE A 451 -27.75 2.88 40.26
CA ILE A 451 -27.24 1.52 40.09
C ILE A 451 -25.72 1.63 40.22
N HIS A 452 -25.20 1.31 41.41
CA HIS A 452 -23.78 1.44 41.76
C HIS A 452 -22.86 0.67 40.80
N SER A 453 -21.81 1.35 40.32
CA SER A 453 -20.51 0.77 39.96
C SER A 453 -19.46 1.21 41.00
N ASP A 454 -18.45 0.37 41.19
CA ASP A 454 -17.42 0.45 42.23
C ASP A 454 -16.37 1.56 41.97
N ALA A 455 -16.72 2.84 42.03
CA ALA A 455 -15.73 3.93 42.09
C ALA A 455 -16.15 5.08 43.03
N PRO A 456 -15.23 5.66 43.85
CA PRO A 456 -15.60 6.54 44.95
C PRO A 456 -15.66 8.05 44.60
N ASP A 457 -15.26 8.47 43.40
CA ASP A 457 -15.05 9.89 43.10
C ASP A 457 -15.70 10.37 41.78
N ASN A 458 -16.05 11.65 41.76
CA ASN A 458 -16.66 12.44 40.67
C ASN A 458 -15.74 12.60 39.42
N SER A 459 -14.84 11.67 39.16
CA SER A 459 -13.76 11.76 38.17
C SER A 459 -14.24 11.71 36.71
N TYR A 460 -15.49 11.30 36.47
CA TYR A 460 -16.00 10.98 35.13
C TYR A 460 -17.01 11.98 34.56
N ALA A 461 -17.25 13.15 35.16
CA ALA A 461 -18.20 14.11 34.61
C ALA A 461 -17.61 14.86 33.40
N LEU A 462 -18.08 14.55 32.18
CA LEU A 462 -17.69 15.25 30.95
C LEU A 462 -18.07 16.74 30.96
N LEU A 463 -19.17 17.04 31.66
CA LEU A 463 -19.72 18.39 31.84
C LEU A 463 -19.30 18.97 33.21
N PRO A 464 -18.86 20.24 33.28
CA PRO A 464 -18.64 20.93 34.55
C PRO A 464 -19.97 21.22 35.25
N ASP A 465 -19.92 21.39 36.57
CA ASP A 465 -21.10 21.63 37.42
C ASP A 465 -21.96 22.81 36.92
N SER A 466 -21.32 23.86 36.41
CA SER A 466 -22.00 25.03 35.80
C SER A 466 -22.89 24.65 34.61
N THR A 467 -22.47 23.69 33.78
CA THR A 467 -23.24 23.20 32.63
C THR A 467 -24.36 22.27 33.08
N VAL A 468 -24.11 21.42 34.09
CA VAL A 468 -25.13 20.55 34.70
C VAL A 468 -26.29 21.39 35.24
N GLU A 469 -25.99 22.47 35.96
CA GLU A 469 -26.98 23.42 36.50
C GLU A 469 -27.71 24.18 35.38
N MET A 470 -26.97 24.76 34.42
CA MET A 470 -27.54 25.57 33.33
C MET A 470 -28.57 24.79 32.50
N TYR A 471 -28.29 23.52 32.20
CA TYR A 471 -29.16 22.68 31.38
C TYR A 471 -30.10 21.77 32.20
N ASN A 472 -30.15 21.99 33.53
CA ASN A 472 -30.96 21.25 34.49
C ASN A 472 -30.83 19.73 34.31
N ILE A 473 -29.61 19.22 34.23
CA ILE A 473 -29.33 17.79 34.07
C ILE A 473 -29.57 17.11 35.42
N ARG A 474 -30.43 16.08 35.43
CA ARG A 474 -30.80 15.32 36.64
C ARG A 474 -30.27 13.89 36.64
N SER A 475 -29.99 13.33 35.46
CA SER A 475 -29.44 11.99 35.31
C SER A 475 -28.46 11.95 34.13
N SER A 476 -27.35 11.24 34.27
CA SER A 476 -26.38 11.03 33.19
C SER A 476 -25.88 9.59 33.10
N LEU A 477 -25.49 9.20 31.90
CA LEU A 477 -24.80 7.93 31.62
C LEU A 477 -23.60 8.23 30.74
N GLU A 478 -22.42 7.82 31.19
CA GLU A 478 -21.16 8.08 30.51
C GLU A 478 -20.38 6.77 30.37
N VAL A 479 -19.84 6.51 29.18
CA VAL A 479 -19.07 5.31 28.87
C VAL A 479 -17.76 5.63 28.18
N ASP A 480 -16.77 4.76 28.38
CA ASP A 480 -15.46 4.89 27.78
C ASP A 480 -15.48 4.49 26.29
N ILE A 481 -14.77 5.29 25.50
CA ILE A 481 -14.41 4.99 24.13
C ILE A 481 -13.00 4.42 24.19
N SER A 482 -12.90 3.09 24.14
CA SER A 482 -11.63 2.39 24.27
C SER A 482 -11.49 1.32 23.19
N CYS A 483 -10.30 1.18 22.63
CA CYS A 483 -9.97 0.08 21.73
C CYS A 483 -8.73 -0.65 22.22
N ARG A 484 -8.81 -1.98 22.41
CA ARG A 484 -7.70 -2.82 22.91
C ARG A 484 -7.06 -2.26 24.19
N GLU A 485 -7.89 -1.87 25.15
CA GLU A 485 -7.46 -1.26 26.43
C GLU A 485 -6.81 0.14 26.30
N VAL A 486 -6.83 0.75 25.12
CA VAL A 486 -6.39 2.13 24.91
C VAL A 486 -7.58 3.06 25.00
N PHE A 487 -7.63 3.86 26.06
CA PHE A 487 -8.60 4.95 26.22
C PHE A 487 -8.42 6.01 25.13
N LYS A 488 -9.53 6.40 24.51
CA LYS A 488 -9.60 7.45 23.48
C LYS A 488 -10.49 8.61 23.91
N GLY A 489 -11.45 8.39 24.82
CA GLY A 489 -12.39 9.42 25.21
C GLY A 489 -13.62 8.88 25.92
N VAL A 490 -14.65 9.73 26.04
CA VAL A 490 -15.91 9.44 26.73
C VAL A 490 -17.09 9.84 25.85
N LEU A 491 -18.13 8.99 25.82
CA LEU A 491 -19.44 9.28 25.24
C LEU A 491 -20.48 9.35 26.36
N GLY A 492 -21.16 10.48 26.48
CA GLY A 492 -22.15 10.75 27.51
C GLY A 492 -23.53 11.12 26.97
N VAL A 493 -24.58 10.71 27.68
CA VAL A 493 -25.98 11.05 27.43
C VAL A 493 -26.63 11.61 28.70
N TYR A 494 -27.52 12.59 28.54
CA TYR A 494 -27.99 13.42 29.66
C TYR A 494 -29.50 13.64 29.60
N ALA A 495 -30.17 13.51 30.75
CA ALA A 495 -31.60 13.75 30.92
C ALA A 495 -31.86 14.97 31.81
N SER A 496 -32.82 15.82 31.43
CA SER A 496 -33.25 16.97 32.23
C SER A 496 -34.36 16.65 33.24
N ALA A 497 -34.74 15.38 33.33
CA ALA A 497 -35.71 14.82 34.27
C ALA A 497 -35.11 13.55 34.87
N ASP A 498 -35.71 13.05 35.95
CA ASP A 498 -35.27 11.82 36.60
C ASP A 498 -35.44 10.65 35.62
N TYR A 499 -34.32 10.10 35.16
CA TYR A 499 -34.27 9.00 34.21
C TYR A 499 -33.46 7.86 34.83
N SER A 500 -34.09 6.69 34.95
CA SER A 500 -33.42 5.49 35.48
C SER A 500 -32.83 4.68 34.33
N PHE A 501 -31.52 4.85 34.09
CA PHE A 501 -30.81 4.07 33.08
C PHE A 501 -30.80 2.57 33.42
N THR A 502 -31.20 1.76 32.45
CA THR A 502 -31.22 0.29 32.54
C THR A 502 -29.89 -0.30 32.07
N ARG A 503 -29.65 -1.59 32.34
CA ARG A 503 -28.49 -2.31 31.78
C ARG A 503 -28.49 -2.33 30.25
N GLU A 504 -29.66 -2.33 29.63
CA GLU A 504 -29.79 -2.30 28.18
C GLU A 504 -29.37 -0.94 27.62
N ASP A 505 -29.64 0.16 28.33
CA ASP A 505 -29.20 1.50 27.94
C ASP A 505 -27.67 1.62 28.01
N VAL A 506 -27.06 1.12 29.07
CA VAL A 506 -25.58 1.04 29.19
C VAL A 506 -24.99 0.23 28.04
N SER A 507 -25.55 -0.96 27.77
CA SER A 507 -25.07 -1.82 26.67
C SER A 507 -25.22 -1.16 25.30
N TYR A 508 -26.30 -0.38 25.10
CA TYR A 508 -26.53 0.35 23.87
C TYR A 508 -25.48 1.44 23.65
N ILE A 509 -25.23 2.30 24.63
CA ILE A 509 -24.23 3.37 24.54
C ILE A 509 -22.82 2.79 24.42
N GLN A 510 -22.49 1.72 25.17
CA GLN A 510 -21.19 1.04 25.06
C GLN A 510 -20.96 0.45 23.67
N THR A 511 -22.01 -0.09 23.02
CA THR A 511 -21.90 -0.61 21.65
C THR A 511 -21.57 0.51 20.66
N LEU A 512 -22.21 1.67 20.79
CA LEU A 512 -21.89 2.84 19.97
C LEU A 512 -20.46 3.35 20.22
N ALA A 513 -20.04 3.41 21.48
CA ALA A 513 -18.68 3.80 21.85
C ALA A 513 -17.63 2.85 21.24
N ASN A 514 -17.87 1.54 21.26
CA ASN A 514 -16.97 0.54 20.66
C ASN A 514 -16.89 0.68 19.13
N LEU A 515 -18.03 0.92 18.46
CA LEU A 515 -18.07 1.14 17.01
C LEU A 515 -17.30 2.42 16.63
N LEU A 516 -17.48 3.49 17.41
CA LEU A 516 -16.73 4.73 17.23
C LEU A 516 -15.24 4.52 17.45
N ALA A 517 -14.84 3.80 18.51
CA ALA A 517 -13.44 3.48 18.81
C ALA A 517 -12.76 2.74 17.65
N ALA A 518 -13.43 1.72 17.09
CA ALA A 518 -12.93 0.96 15.94
C ALA A 518 -12.79 1.84 14.68
N ALA A 519 -13.74 2.75 14.44
CA ALA A 519 -13.68 3.67 13.31
C ALA A 519 -12.53 4.69 13.45
N LEU A 520 -12.30 5.21 14.66
CA LEU A 520 -11.17 6.10 14.97
C LEU A 520 -9.82 5.38 14.79
N GLU A 521 -9.68 4.14 15.26
CA GLU A 521 -8.43 3.36 15.08
C GLU A 521 -8.14 3.12 13.58
N ARG A 522 -9.17 2.81 12.79
CA ARG A 522 -9.03 2.64 11.35
C ARG A 522 -8.62 3.94 10.66
N TYR A 523 -9.17 5.08 11.09
CA TYR A 523 -8.78 6.39 10.58
C TYR A 523 -7.31 6.69 10.89
N ASP A 524 -6.87 6.48 12.14
CA ASP A 524 -5.48 6.65 12.57
C ASP A 524 -4.53 5.75 11.76
N ALA A 525 -4.91 4.48 11.56
CA ALA A 525 -4.13 3.51 10.78
C ALA A 525 -4.03 3.93 9.31
N LYS A 526 -5.14 4.37 8.68
CA LYS A 526 -5.15 4.86 7.30
C LYS A 526 -4.25 6.09 7.16
N LYS A 527 -4.37 7.07 8.06
CA LYS A 527 -3.53 8.28 8.05
C LYS A 527 -2.04 7.94 8.18
N LYS A 528 -1.70 6.97 9.05
CA LYS A 528 -0.33 6.49 9.21
C LYS A 528 0.18 5.76 7.96
N LEU A 529 -0.64 4.93 7.33
CA LEU A 529 -0.30 4.26 6.07
C LEU A 529 -0.08 5.27 4.95
N THR A 530 -0.95 6.26 4.80
CA THR A 530 -0.78 7.36 3.83
C THR A 530 0.52 8.11 4.10
N TYR A 531 0.79 8.47 5.35
CA TYR A 531 2.03 9.15 5.72
C TYR A 531 3.27 8.31 5.36
N LEU A 532 3.28 7.01 5.66
CA LEU A 532 4.38 6.10 5.33
C LEU A 532 4.51 5.85 3.82
N ALA A 533 3.41 5.87 3.08
CA ALA A 533 3.41 5.76 1.63
C ALA A 533 3.95 7.03 0.95
N GLU A 534 3.83 8.19 1.59
CA GLU A 534 4.18 9.50 1.03
C GLU A 534 5.50 10.09 1.54
N ASN A 535 6.04 9.60 2.66
CA ASN A 535 7.22 10.17 3.30
C ASN A 535 8.33 9.13 3.51
N ASP A 536 9.57 9.61 3.51
CA ASP A 536 10.76 8.84 3.83
C ASP A 536 10.85 8.60 5.34
N SER A 537 11.08 7.35 5.75
CA SER A 537 11.03 6.95 7.15
C SER A 537 12.18 7.52 8.00
N LEU A 538 13.30 7.89 7.37
CA LEU A 538 14.47 8.42 8.06
C LEU A 538 14.42 9.95 8.19
N THR A 539 14.19 10.65 7.09
CA THR A 539 14.26 12.12 7.02
C THR A 539 12.92 12.81 7.24
N HIS A 540 11.80 12.07 7.19
CA HIS A 540 10.42 12.58 7.25
C HIS A 540 10.07 13.57 6.14
N LEU A 541 10.91 13.68 5.10
CA LEU A 541 10.61 14.41 3.88
C LEU A 541 9.68 13.57 2.99
N PRO A 542 8.90 14.21 2.11
CA PRO A 542 8.24 13.51 1.02
C PRO A 542 9.16 12.53 0.30
N ASN A 543 8.63 11.37 -0.06
CA ASN A 543 9.39 10.33 -0.75
C ASN A 543 9.20 10.42 -2.27
N ARG A 544 9.84 9.49 -3.00
CA ARG A 544 9.74 9.37 -4.45
C ARG A 544 8.30 9.20 -4.96
N TRP A 545 7.43 8.51 -4.21
CA TRP A 545 6.04 8.30 -4.61
C TRP A 545 5.25 9.61 -4.57
N PHE A 546 5.38 10.35 -3.46
CA PHE A 546 4.76 11.67 -3.32
C PHE A 546 5.23 12.62 -4.43
N LEU A 547 6.55 12.73 -4.64
CA LEU A 547 7.12 13.64 -5.63
C LEU A 547 6.57 13.39 -7.04
N ASN A 548 6.49 12.12 -7.45
CA ASN A 548 5.97 11.73 -8.77
C ASN A 548 4.49 12.11 -8.94
N ASN A 549 3.67 11.90 -7.91
CA ASN A 549 2.25 12.25 -7.96
C ASN A 549 2.06 13.76 -7.92
N TYR A 550 2.81 14.48 -7.09
CA TYR A 550 2.79 15.93 -7.01
C TYR A 550 3.16 16.58 -8.35
N LEU A 551 4.26 16.14 -8.98
CA LEU A 551 4.65 16.61 -10.31
C LEU A 551 3.62 16.27 -11.38
N ARG A 552 3.05 15.05 -11.35
CA ARG A 552 1.99 14.66 -12.30
C ARG A 552 0.76 15.56 -12.16
N GLU A 553 0.36 15.88 -10.93
CA GLU A 553 -0.74 16.80 -10.68
C GLU A 553 -0.44 18.19 -11.25
N LEU A 554 0.71 18.78 -10.90
CA LEU A 554 1.15 20.09 -11.39
C LEU A 554 1.16 20.17 -12.91
N ILE A 555 1.73 19.16 -13.59
CA ILE A 555 1.84 19.11 -15.06
C ILE A 555 0.47 18.86 -15.72
N SER A 556 -0.45 18.18 -15.06
CA SER A 556 -1.78 17.84 -15.60
C SER A 556 -2.82 18.97 -15.52
N ARG A 557 -2.59 20.00 -14.69
CA ARG A 557 -3.51 21.13 -14.51
C ARG A 557 -3.64 21.91 -15.83
N LYS A 558 -4.83 21.89 -16.43
CA LYS A 558 -5.18 22.72 -17.62
C LYS A 558 -5.58 24.14 -17.18
N THR A 559 -4.61 24.98 -16.84
CA THR A 559 -4.81 26.41 -16.57
C THR A 559 -4.61 27.26 -17.83
N SER A 560 -5.22 28.44 -17.87
CA SER A 560 -5.14 29.39 -19.00
C SER A 560 -3.76 30.06 -19.17
N ALA A 561 -2.85 29.88 -18.21
CA ALA A 561 -1.42 30.15 -18.32
C ALA A 561 -0.66 28.96 -17.70
N PRO A 562 0.34 28.38 -18.38
CA PRO A 562 1.12 27.28 -17.81
C PRO A 562 2.06 27.83 -16.72
N ASP A 563 1.86 27.40 -15.48
CA ASP A 563 2.87 27.57 -14.43
C ASP A 563 4.11 26.75 -14.83
N ALA A 564 5.28 27.38 -14.84
CA ALA A 564 6.53 26.68 -15.07
C ALA A 564 6.96 25.96 -13.79
N VAL A 565 7.58 24.79 -13.93
CA VAL A 565 8.04 23.99 -12.79
C VAL A 565 9.51 23.69 -12.97
N SER A 566 10.33 23.99 -11.97
CA SER A 566 11.75 23.63 -11.99
C SER A 566 11.97 22.47 -11.04
N VAL A 567 12.61 21.41 -11.55
CA VAL A 567 13.00 20.24 -10.78
C VAL A 567 14.51 20.26 -10.61
N ILE A 568 14.94 20.33 -9.36
CA ILE A 568 16.33 20.35 -8.95
C ILE A 568 16.61 18.99 -8.31
N PHE A 569 17.49 18.20 -8.94
CA PHE A 569 17.94 16.90 -8.46
C PHE A 569 19.29 17.09 -7.77
N ILE A 570 19.46 16.49 -6.60
CA ILE A 570 20.60 16.75 -5.71
C ILE A 570 21.14 15.41 -5.24
N ASP A 571 22.44 15.24 -5.31
CA ASP A 571 23.14 14.06 -4.79
C ASP A 571 24.31 14.48 -3.91
N LEU A 572 24.43 13.85 -2.73
CA LEU A 572 25.52 14.12 -1.81
C LEU A 572 26.80 13.41 -2.26
N ASP A 573 27.80 14.19 -2.63
CA ASP A 573 29.05 13.68 -3.15
C ASP A 573 29.80 12.84 -2.11
N ARG A 574 30.25 11.64 -2.51
CA ARG A 574 31.04 10.73 -1.67
C ARG A 574 30.31 10.30 -0.38
N PHE A 575 28.98 10.35 -0.33
CA PHE A 575 28.20 9.83 0.81
C PHE A 575 28.58 8.38 1.18
N LYS A 576 28.83 7.53 0.17
CA LYS A 576 29.31 6.17 0.38
C LYS A 576 30.63 6.11 1.18
N ALA A 577 31.56 7.03 0.94
CA ALA A 577 32.81 7.07 1.70
C ALA A 577 32.58 7.41 3.18
N VAL A 578 31.58 8.24 3.49
CA VAL A 578 31.16 8.51 4.88
C VAL A 578 30.61 7.24 5.52
N ASN A 579 29.72 6.51 4.83
CA ASN A 579 29.20 5.23 5.34
C ASN A 579 30.30 4.18 5.55
N ASP A 580 31.20 4.03 4.58
CA ASP A 580 32.26 3.02 4.62
C ASP A 580 33.29 3.33 5.71
N THR A 581 33.51 4.61 6.03
CA THR A 581 34.51 5.04 7.02
C THR A 581 33.94 5.18 8.44
N MET A 582 32.71 5.67 8.58
CA MET A 582 32.11 6.06 9.87
C MET A 582 30.87 5.24 10.26
N GLY A 583 30.41 4.35 9.37
CA GLY A 583 29.26 3.49 9.59
C GLY A 583 27.92 4.13 9.22
N HIS A 584 26.93 3.28 8.93
CA HIS A 584 25.62 3.70 8.43
C HIS A 584 24.85 4.63 9.37
N SER A 585 24.98 4.48 10.69
CA SER A 585 24.32 5.36 11.66
C SER A 585 24.77 6.82 11.57
N VAL A 586 26.03 7.06 11.16
CA VAL A 586 26.56 8.41 10.96
C VAL A 586 26.08 8.97 9.63
N GLY A 587 26.03 8.14 8.58
CA GLY A 587 25.40 8.51 7.31
C GLY A 587 23.92 8.85 7.45
N ASP A 588 23.19 8.15 8.31
CA ASP A 588 21.78 8.45 8.60
C ASP A 588 21.63 9.85 9.22
N GLN A 589 22.50 10.22 10.16
CA GLN A 589 22.51 11.58 10.73
C GLN A 589 22.84 12.64 9.69
N LEU A 590 23.80 12.35 8.80
CA LEU A 590 24.14 13.23 7.68
C LEU A 590 22.92 13.48 6.77
N LEU A 591 22.17 12.43 6.43
CA LEU A 591 20.96 12.54 5.60
C LEU A 591 19.86 13.34 6.29
N ILE A 592 19.65 13.14 7.59
CA ILE A 592 18.68 13.92 8.38
C ILE A 592 19.06 15.40 8.38
N GLN A 593 20.33 15.74 8.63
CA GLN A 593 20.79 17.13 8.63
C GLN A 593 20.75 17.75 7.23
N ALA A 594 21.14 17.02 6.19
CA ALA A 594 21.05 17.48 4.81
C ALA A 594 19.60 17.80 4.43
N GLY A 595 18.66 16.90 4.76
CA GLY A 595 17.23 17.13 4.55
C GLY A 595 16.70 18.39 5.24
N ARG A 596 17.15 18.67 6.48
CA ARG A 596 16.81 19.91 7.20
C ARG A 596 17.37 21.16 6.50
N ARG A 597 18.64 21.15 6.13
CA ARG A 597 19.27 22.28 5.42
C ARG A 597 18.57 22.58 4.09
N LEU A 598 18.22 21.54 3.33
CA LEU A 598 17.49 21.70 2.08
C LEU A 598 16.10 22.32 2.31
N LYS A 599 15.42 21.92 3.39
CA LYS A 599 14.12 22.50 3.77
C LYS A 599 14.24 23.96 4.16
N ASP A 600 15.33 24.36 4.81
CA ASP A 600 15.61 25.75 5.17
C ASP A 600 16.03 26.61 3.97
N CYS A 601 16.45 26.00 2.85
CA CYS A 601 16.82 26.71 1.63
C CYS A 601 15.62 27.15 0.77
N ILE A 602 14.43 26.62 1.02
CA ILE A 602 13.26 26.78 0.15
C ILE A 602 12.12 27.55 0.82
N ASP A 603 11.16 28.05 0.02
CA ASP A 603 9.95 28.70 0.50
C ASP A 603 8.78 27.72 0.71
N GLU A 604 7.67 28.19 1.30
CA GLU A 604 6.48 27.37 1.57
C GLU A 604 5.78 26.82 0.31
N ASN A 605 6.07 27.38 -0.87
CA ASN A 605 5.48 26.97 -2.14
C ASN A 605 6.31 25.91 -2.88
N SER A 606 7.48 25.58 -2.33
CA SER A 606 8.40 24.59 -2.88
C SER A 606 8.36 23.31 -2.04
N VAL A 607 8.74 22.19 -2.66
CA VAL A 607 8.74 20.88 -1.99
C VAL A 607 10.14 20.29 -2.05
N VAL A 608 10.68 19.87 -0.90
CA VAL A 608 11.85 18.99 -0.84
C VAL A 608 11.39 17.55 -0.65
N ALA A 609 11.96 16.64 -1.42
CA ALA A 609 11.74 15.20 -1.30
C ALA A 609 13.07 14.45 -1.22
N ARG A 610 13.07 13.28 -0.57
CA ARG A 610 14.17 12.32 -0.63
C ARG A 610 13.77 11.15 -1.53
N LEU A 611 14.61 10.84 -2.51
CA LEU A 611 14.30 9.84 -3.55
C LEU A 611 14.79 8.43 -3.18
N GLY A 612 15.82 8.36 -2.35
CA GLY A 612 16.45 7.14 -1.87
C GLY A 612 17.97 7.34 -1.75
N GLY A 613 18.64 6.57 -0.90
CA GLY A 613 20.09 6.72 -0.69
C GLY A 613 20.47 8.14 -0.29
N ASP A 614 21.39 8.74 -1.06
CA ASP A 614 21.92 10.09 -0.99
C ASP A 614 21.23 11.11 -1.93
N GLU A 615 20.13 10.70 -2.58
CA GLU A 615 19.43 11.52 -3.57
C GLU A 615 18.26 12.32 -2.96
N PHE A 616 18.24 13.61 -3.23
CA PHE A 616 17.17 14.54 -2.88
C PHE A 616 16.65 15.25 -4.14
N SER A 617 15.47 15.83 -4.04
CA SER A 617 14.93 16.69 -5.09
C SER A 617 14.16 17.87 -4.51
N ILE A 618 14.27 19.02 -5.15
CA ILE A 618 13.46 20.21 -4.88
C ILE A 618 12.59 20.49 -6.10
N VAL A 619 11.30 20.72 -5.87
CA VAL A 619 10.34 21.17 -6.88
C VAL A 619 9.92 22.59 -6.56
N VAL A 620 10.13 23.49 -7.51
CA VAL A 620 9.76 24.90 -7.40
C VAL A 620 8.70 25.21 -8.44
N THR A 621 7.60 25.83 -8.01
CA THR A 621 6.52 26.27 -8.89
C THR A 621 6.65 27.77 -9.18
N HIS A 622 6.49 28.16 -10.45
CA HIS A 622 6.66 29.54 -10.90
C HIS A 622 5.49 30.00 -11.74
N ARG A 623 4.94 31.18 -11.42
CA ARG A 623 4.01 31.88 -12.32
C ARG A 623 4.67 32.36 -13.61
N ALA A 624 5.96 32.73 -13.54
CA ALA A 624 6.79 33.09 -14.67
C ALA A 624 8.21 32.54 -14.43
N TYR A 625 8.72 31.76 -15.38
CA TYR A 625 10.05 31.16 -15.29
C TYR A 625 11.15 32.23 -15.28
N SER A 626 12.12 32.09 -14.37
CA SER A 626 13.32 32.90 -14.30
C SER A 626 14.53 32.02 -13.99
N GLU A 627 15.38 31.83 -14.99
CA GLU A 627 16.60 31.02 -14.86
C GLU A 627 17.55 31.57 -13.79
N SER A 628 17.64 32.90 -13.64
CA SER A 628 18.51 33.54 -12.64
C SER A 628 18.09 33.23 -11.20
N LEU A 629 16.78 33.09 -10.95
CA LEU A 629 16.26 32.73 -9.62
C LEU A 629 16.59 31.27 -9.28
N ILE A 630 16.43 30.37 -10.24
CA ILE A 630 16.80 28.96 -10.07
C ILE A 630 18.31 28.78 -9.91
N LYS A 631 19.10 29.55 -10.64
CA LYS A 631 20.56 29.59 -10.49
C LYS A 631 20.97 30.02 -9.08
N LEU A 632 20.31 31.05 -8.55
CA LEU A 632 20.55 31.54 -7.18
C LEU A 632 20.18 30.48 -6.14
N LEU A 633 19.03 29.82 -6.29
CA LEU A 633 18.60 28.74 -5.40
C LEU A 633 19.57 27.55 -5.44
N ALA A 634 20.00 27.12 -6.63
CA ALA A 634 20.96 26.03 -6.78
C ALA A 634 22.31 26.36 -6.12
N THR A 635 22.77 27.60 -6.24
CA THR A 635 23.98 28.08 -5.58
C THR A 635 23.80 28.07 -4.06
N HIS A 636 22.67 28.58 -3.56
CA HIS A 636 22.35 28.58 -2.13
C HIS A 636 22.27 27.16 -1.55
N VAL A 637 21.70 26.20 -2.28
CA VAL A 637 21.66 24.78 -1.90
C VAL A 637 23.06 24.18 -1.78
N ILE A 638 23.93 24.42 -2.77
CA ILE A 638 25.31 23.92 -2.74
C ILE A 638 26.07 24.54 -1.55
N ASP A 639 25.97 25.85 -1.37
CA ASP A 639 26.64 26.55 -0.26
C ASP A 639 26.13 26.09 1.11
N ALA A 640 24.83 25.78 1.24
CA ALA A 640 24.25 25.26 2.47
C ALA A 640 24.76 23.84 2.79
N LEU A 641 24.87 22.98 1.77
CA LEU A 641 25.38 21.63 1.94
C LEU A 641 26.90 21.60 2.17
N ALA A 642 27.66 22.55 1.61
CA ALA A 642 29.11 22.65 1.79
C ALA A 642 29.55 23.03 3.22
N LYS A 643 28.64 23.55 4.06
CA LYS A 643 28.92 23.82 5.49
C LYS A 643 29.21 22.51 6.25
N PRO A 644 30.07 22.51 7.29
CA PRO A 644 30.38 21.30 8.05
C PRO A 644 29.13 20.71 8.71
N PHE A 645 28.99 19.39 8.66
CA PHE A 645 27.97 18.63 9.40
C PHE A 645 28.56 18.15 10.72
N ASP A 646 27.91 18.49 11.84
CA ASP A 646 28.29 17.97 13.16
C ASP A 646 27.73 16.55 13.29
N LEU A 647 28.61 15.57 13.13
CA LEU A 647 28.27 14.14 13.18
C LEU A 647 28.99 13.48 14.35
N GLY A 648 28.35 13.49 15.52
CA GLY A 648 28.93 12.91 16.73
C GLY A 648 30.12 13.70 17.28
N GLY A 649 30.13 15.02 17.13
CA GLY A 649 31.19 15.90 17.64
C GLY A 649 32.39 16.07 16.69
N GLN A 650 32.27 15.61 15.43
CA GLN A 650 33.25 15.84 14.38
C GLN A 650 32.61 16.64 13.24
N ASP A 651 33.34 17.64 12.74
CA ASP A 651 32.94 18.43 11.57
C ASP A 651 33.31 17.67 10.29
N ILE A 652 32.29 17.19 9.57
CA ILE A 652 32.45 16.50 8.29
C ILE A 652 31.98 17.40 7.15
N PHE A 653 32.80 17.51 6.11
CA PHE A 653 32.50 18.30 4.92
C PHE A 653 32.03 17.39 3.79
N VAL A 654 30.84 17.68 3.25
CA VAL A 654 30.25 16.96 2.12
C VAL A 654 29.83 18.00 1.10
N SER A 655 30.13 17.76 -0.18
CA SER A 655 29.64 18.59 -1.29
C SER A 655 28.40 17.98 -1.93
N ALA A 656 27.74 18.71 -2.82
CA ALA A 656 26.63 18.19 -3.58
C ALA A 656 26.76 18.46 -5.07
N SER A 657 26.33 17.50 -5.87
CA SER A 657 26.18 17.64 -7.31
C SER A 657 24.70 17.85 -7.64
N VAL A 658 24.40 18.89 -8.42
CA VAL A 658 23.03 19.34 -8.63
C VAL A 658 22.68 19.38 -10.13
N GLY A 659 21.53 18.84 -10.49
CA GLY A 659 21.00 18.84 -11.86
C GLY A 659 19.64 19.52 -11.92
N ILE A 660 19.39 20.32 -12.96
CA ILE A 660 18.18 21.14 -13.04
C ILE A 660 17.49 20.90 -14.38
N ALA A 661 16.19 20.61 -14.35
CA ALA A 661 15.35 20.55 -15.55
C ALA A 661 14.03 21.31 -15.33
N ASN A 662 13.55 21.99 -16.38
CA ASN A 662 12.45 22.94 -16.30
C ASN A 662 11.29 22.53 -17.19
N TYR A 663 10.10 22.34 -16.62
CA TYR A 663 8.85 22.26 -17.36
C TYR A 663 8.44 23.63 -17.91
N PRO A 664 7.98 23.73 -19.17
CA PRO A 664 7.82 22.67 -20.18
C PRO A 664 9.01 22.52 -21.14
N PHE A 665 10.12 23.23 -20.91
CA PHE A 665 11.25 23.35 -21.84
C PHE A 665 12.07 22.07 -21.97
N ASP A 666 12.36 21.44 -20.84
CA ASP A 666 13.23 20.28 -20.72
C ASP A 666 12.44 18.96 -20.61
N GLY A 667 11.11 19.00 -20.73
CA GLY A 667 10.26 17.81 -20.69
C GLY A 667 8.77 18.17 -20.55
N ARG A 668 7.89 17.30 -21.05
CA ARG A 668 6.43 17.52 -21.03
C ARG A 668 5.66 16.57 -20.10
N ASP A 669 6.35 15.59 -19.54
CA ASP A 669 5.80 14.65 -18.56
C ASP A 669 6.78 14.48 -17.40
N THR A 670 6.25 14.02 -16.26
CA THR A 670 6.99 13.81 -15.02
C THR A 670 8.21 12.93 -15.21
N GLY A 671 8.10 11.85 -15.99
CA GLY A 671 9.18 10.89 -16.19
C GLY A 671 10.35 11.50 -16.97
N VAL A 672 10.05 12.24 -18.03
CA VAL A 672 11.07 12.93 -18.83
C VAL A 672 11.77 14.03 -18.03
N ILE A 673 11.04 14.84 -17.26
CA ILE A 673 11.66 15.91 -16.46
C ILE A 673 12.58 15.36 -15.38
N LEU A 674 12.14 14.35 -14.62
CA LEU A 674 12.98 13.75 -13.59
C LEU A 674 14.23 13.11 -14.19
N LYS A 675 14.09 12.40 -15.32
CA LYS A 675 15.23 11.81 -16.05
C LYS A 675 16.22 12.87 -16.53
N ASN A 676 15.73 14.00 -17.02
CA ASN A 676 16.58 15.06 -17.55
C ASN A 676 17.28 15.85 -16.43
N ALA A 677 16.62 16.04 -15.28
CA ALA A 677 17.25 16.60 -14.09
C ALA A 677 18.36 15.69 -13.54
N ASP A 678 18.10 14.38 -13.46
CA ASP A 678 19.10 13.36 -13.09
C ASP A 678 20.30 13.34 -14.06
N THR A 679 20.01 13.39 -15.37
CA THR A 679 21.05 13.49 -16.41
C THR A 679 21.96 14.71 -16.19
N ALA A 680 21.38 15.87 -15.89
CA ALA A 680 22.14 17.07 -15.61
C ALA A 680 22.98 16.95 -14.32
N MET A 681 22.45 16.30 -13.28
CA MET A 681 23.16 16.04 -12.01
C MET A 681 24.37 15.13 -12.22
N TYR A 682 24.21 14.08 -13.03
CA TYR A 682 25.32 13.20 -13.39
C TYR A 682 26.44 13.97 -14.13
N HIS A 683 26.08 14.88 -15.03
CA HIS A 683 27.06 15.76 -15.69
C HIS A 683 27.73 16.72 -14.71
N ALA A 684 27.02 17.21 -13.69
CA ALA A 684 27.60 17.99 -12.59
C ALA A 684 28.67 17.18 -11.82
N LYS A 685 28.39 15.91 -11.51
CA LYS A 685 29.35 14.98 -10.87
C LYS A 685 30.62 14.79 -11.69
N LYS A 686 30.48 14.58 -13.01
CA LYS A 686 31.64 14.38 -13.90
C LYS A 686 32.42 15.68 -14.14
N SER A 687 31.79 16.84 -14.05
CA SER A 687 32.43 18.16 -14.22
C SER A 687 33.18 18.67 -12.98
N GLY A 688 33.60 17.79 -12.08
CA GLY A 688 34.37 18.15 -10.88
C GLY A 688 33.60 18.13 -9.56
N ARG A 689 32.32 17.73 -9.55
CA ARG A 689 31.43 17.73 -8.36
C ARG A 689 31.25 19.14 -7.76
N ASN A 690 30.54 19.27 -6.65
CA ASN A 690 30.30 20.56 -5.97
C ASN A 690 29.83 21.70 -6.90
N ASN A 691 28.95 21.38 -7.84
CA ASN A 691 28.45 22.33 -8.83
C ASN A 691 27.03 21.94 -9.27
N PHE A 692 26.38 22.84 -10.02
CA PHE A 692 25.10 22.55 -10.65
C PHE A 692 25.20 22.63 -12.18
N LYS A 693 24.33 21.88 -12.86
CA LYS A 693 24.12 21.98 -14.31
C LYS A 693 22.64 22.05 -14.65
N PHE A 694 22.30 22.93 -15.59
CA PHE A 694 21.02 22.85 -16.29
C PHE A 694 21.07 21.76 -17.35
N TYR A 695 19.96 21.04 -17.50
CA TYR A 695 19.81 20.08 -18.58
C TYR A 695 19.96 20.78 -19.94
N ASN A 696 20.66 20.11 -20.86
CA ASN A 696 20.61 20.45 -22.28
C ASN A 696 20.48 19.16 -23.09
N ALA A 697 19.87 19.22 -24.28
CA ALA A 697 19.65 18.03 -25.10
C ALA A 697 20.96 17.31 -25.52
N ARG A 698 22.08 18.03 -25.66
CA ARG A 698 23.40 17.45 -26.02
C ARG A 698 23.99 16.57 -24.90
N MET A 699 23.57 16.76 -23.65
CA MET A 699 24.01 15.93 -22.52
C MET A 699 23.57 14.47 -22.67
N ASN A 700 22.38 14.24 -23.24
CA ASN A 700 21.84 12.91 -23.50
C ASN A 700 22.63 12.20 -24.63
N GLU A 701 22.96 12.94 -25.70
CA GLU A 701 23.77 12.42 -26.81
C GLU A 701 25.17 12.00 -26.34
N SER A 702 25.81 12.79 -25.48
CA SER A 702 27.13 12.46 -24.91
C SER A 702 27.10 11.17 -24.07
N LEU A 703 26.06 10.98 -23.25
CA LEU A 703 25.88 9.76 -22.45
C LEU A 703 25.64 8.53 -23.32
N ILE A 704 24.79 8.64 -24.34
CA ILE A 704 24.52 7.55 -25.29
C ILE A 704 25.79 7.20 -26.06
N LYS A 705 26.50 8.20 -26.60
CA LYS A 705 27.77 8.00 -27.32
C LYS A 705 28.80 7.31 -26.42
N ARG A 706 28.90 7.72 -25.16
CA ARG A 706 29.81 7.10 -24.18
C ARG A 706 29.47 5.63 -23.91
N LEU A 707 28.19 5.29 -23.71
CA LEU A 707 27.77 3.89 -23.51
C LEU A 707 28.04 3.02 -24.75
N GLN A 708 27.83 3.58 -25.95
CA GLN A 708 28.19 2.92 -27.20
C GLN A 708 29.70 2.67 -27.27
N THR A 709 30.52 3.70 -27.00
CA THR A 709 31.99 3.58 -26.99
C THR A 709 32.46 2.57 -25.95
N GLU A 710 31.90 2.55 -24.74
CA GLU A 710 32.21 1.54 -23.73
C GLU A 710 31.95 0.13 -24.24
N THR A 711 30.80 -0.09 -24.88
CA THR A 711 30.43 -1.39 -25.44
C THR A 711 31.42 -1.82 -26.53
N LEU A 712 31.83 -0.90 -27.40
CA LEU A 712 32.78 -1.16 -28.48
C LEU A 712 34.20 -1.45 -27.96
N LEU A 713 34.63 -0.78 -26.89
CA LEU A 713 35.95 -1.01 -26.27
C LEU A 713 36.07 -2.40 -25.63
N ARG A 714 34.95 -3.06 -25.25
CA ARG A 714 35.00 -4.43 -24.73
C ARG A 714 35.46 -5.38 -25.84
N GLY A 715 36.57 -6.06 -25.60
CA GLY A 715 37.22 -6.95 -26.56
C GLY A 715 37.93 -6.24 -27.72
N ALA A 716 38.07 -4.90 -27.70
CA ALA A 716 38.84 -4.18 -28.73
C ALA A 716 40.32 -4.61 -28.76
N LEU A 717 40.86 -4.96 -27.59
CA LEU A 717 42.20 -5.53 -27.46
C LEU A 717 42.31 -6.91 -28.13
N ASP A 718 41.31 -7.77 -27.95
CA ASP A 718 41.28 -9.13 -28.54
C ASP A 718 41.08 -9.11 -30.07
N ARG A 719 40.61 -7.98 -30.62
CA ARG A 719 40.37 -7.76 -32.05
C ARG A 719 41.48 -6.98 -32.75
N ASP A 720 42.63 -6.77 -32.09
CA ASP A 720 43.78 -6.03 -32.61
C ASP A 720 43.45 -4.61 -33.12
N GLU A 721 42.49 -3.94 -32.50
CA GLU A 721 42.05 -2.59 -32.93
C GLU A 721 42.94 -1.47 -32.38
N PHE A 722 43.80 -1.76 -31.40
CA PHE A 722 44.75 -0.81 -30.85
C PHE A 722 46.05 -0.79 -31.63
N ILE A 723 46.56 0.41 -31.92
CA ILE A 723 47.84 0.64 -32.58
C ILE A 723 48.65 1.69 -31.81
N LEU A 724 49.97 1.69 -31.99
CA LEU A 724 50.85 2.71 -31.42
C LEU A 724 51.34 3.65 -32.52
N HIS A 725 51.19 4.95 -32.27
CA HIS A 725 51.95 5.97 -32.98
C HIS A 725 53.09 6.45 -32.09
N PHE A 726 54.17 6.92 -32.69
CA PHE A 726 55.35 7.41 -32.03
C PHE A 726 55.57 8.87 -32.39
N GLN A 727 55.76 9.72 -31.39
CA GLN A 727 56.11 11.12 -31.58
C GLN A 727 57.57 11.37 -31.15
N PRO A 728 58.42 11.92 -32.03
CA PRO A 728 59.80 12.20 -31.66
C PRO A 728 59.96 13.34 -30.65
N LYS A 729 60.83 13.11 -29.65
CA LYS A 729 61.42 14.12 -28.75
C LYS A 729 62.78 14.53 -29.30
N VAL A 730 63.03 15.82 -29.45
CA VAL A 730 64.26 16.33 -30.06
C VAL A 730 65.07 17.11 -29.04
N SER A 731 66.38 16.87 -28.99
CA SER A 731 67.25 17.66 -28.12
C SER A 731 67.47 19.05 -28.72
N LEU A 732 67.33 20.07 -27.88
CA LEU A 732 67.62 21.46 -28.25
C LEU A 732 69.12 21.78 -28.23
N THR A 733 69.96 20.84 -27.78
CA THR A 733 71.43 21.02 -27.73
C THR A 733 72.12 20.62 -29.04
N ASP A 734 71.65 19.57 -29.71
CA ASP A 734 72.27 19.04 -30.94
C ASP A 734 71.27 18.88 -32.11
N GLY A 735 69.99 19.21 -31.88
CA GLY A 735 68.92 19.12 -32.86
C GLY A 735 68.50 17.69 -33.22
N ARG A 736 69.03 16.65 -32.56
CA ARG A 736 68.77 15.24 -32.93
C ARG A 736 67.63 14.64 -32.12
N ILE A 737 66.99 13.62 -32.70
CA ILE A 737 66.02 12.77 -31.98
C ILE A 737 66.72 12.14 -30.78
N SER A 738 66.17 12.39 -29.60
CA SER A 738 66.72 12.02 -28.30
C SER A 738 65.85 11.04 -27.53
N GLY A 739 64.58 10.91 -27.92
CA GLY A 739 63.61 9.94 -27.41
C GLY A 739 62.35 9.95 -28.27
N LEU A 740 61.39 9.09 -27.94
CA LEU A 740 60.07 9.03 -28.58
C LEU A 740 59.00 8.93 -27.49
N GLU A 741 57.78 9.36 -27.77
CA GLU A 741 56.61 9.05 -26.96
C GLU A 741 55.70 8.08 -27.71
N ALA A 742 55.34 6.97 -27.06
CA ALA A 742 54.38 5.99 -27.56
C ALA A 742 52.95 6.42 -27.20
N LEU A 743 52.17 6.70 -28.23
CA LEU A 743 50.83 7.25 -28.13
C LEU A 743 49.81 6.23 -28.62
N LEU A 744 48.97 5.75 -27.69
CA LEU A 744 47.91 4.80 -27.98
C LEU A 744 46.89 5.40 -28.96
N ARG A 745 46.49 4.61 -29.95
CA ARG A 745 45.44 4.93 -30.91
C ARG A 745 44.49 3.75 -31.04
N TRP A 746 43.23 4.07 -31.32
CA TRP A 746 42.20 3.06 -31.56
C TRP A 746 41.67 3.22 -32.97
N ASN A 747 41.93 2.21 -33.80
CA ASN A 747 41.49 2.15 -35.18
C ASN A 747 40.24 1.27 -35.28
N HIS A 748 39.07 1.86 -35.07
CA HIS A 748 37.81 1.14 -35.10
C HIS A 748 37.38 0.85 -36.55
N PRO A 749 36.92 -0.38 -36.89
CA PRO A 749 36.60 -0.77 -38.27
C PRO A 749 35.60 0.15 -39.00
N GLU A 750 34.60 0.67 -38.28
CA GLU A 750 33.56 1.53 -38.86
C GLU A 750 33.78 3.03 -38.61
N GLN A 751 34.46 3.39 -37.50
CA GLN A 751 34.60 4.80 -37.07
C GLN A 751 35.96 5.38 -37.48
N GLY A 752 36.87 4.54 -37.99
CA GLY A 752 38.25 4.92 -38.26
C GLY A 752 39.00 5.23 -36.96
N MET A 753 39.91 6.20 -37.03
CA MET A 753 40.74 6.59 -35.89
C MET A 753 39.93 7.38 -34.86
N VAL A 754 39.63 6.74 -33.73
CA VAL A 754 38.93 7.37 -32.60
C VAL A 754 39.91 8.17 -31.75
N SER A 755 39.50 9.36 -31.34
CA SER A 755 40.34 10.27 -30.53
C SER A 755 40.68 9.65 -29.16
N PRO A 756 41.95 9.68 -28.72
CA PRO A 756 42.35 9.27 -27.37
C PRO A 756 41.54 9.91 -26.25
N ALA A 757 41.15 11.18 -26.41
CA ALA A 757 40.32 11.90 -25.45
C ALA A 757 38.90 11.31 -25.29
N ASP A 758 38.41 10.59 -26.31
CA ASP A 758 37.07 9.99 -26.27
C ASP A 758 37.08 8.59 -25.63
N PHE A 759 38.19 7.85 -25.70
CA PHE A 759 38.21 6.43 -25.28
C PHE A 759 39.12 6.13 -24.07
N ILE A 760 40.22 6.87 -23.85
CA ILE A 760 41.11 6.64 -22.69
C ILE A 760 40.37 6.82 -21.36
N PRO A 761 39.56 7.88 -21.14
CA PRO A 761 38.81 8.02 -19.88
C PRO A 761 37.82 6.86 -19.63
N ILE A 762 37.33 6.22 -20.70
CA ILE A 762 36.43 5.06 -20.59
C ILE A 762 37.24 3.81 -20.24
N LEU A 763 38.41 3.61 -20.84
CA LEU A 763 39.33 2.54 -20.45
C LEU A 763 39.72 2.65 -18.98
N GLU A 764 39.98 3.86 -18.50
CA GLU A 764 40.26 4.12 -17.09
C GLU A 764 39.05 3.80 -16.22
N ASP A 765 37.89 4.42 -16.48
CA ASP A 765 36.69 4.24 -15.65
C ASP A 765 36.24 2.76 -15.55
N THR A 766 36.40 1.98 -16.63
CA THR A 766 36.04 0.56 -16.70
C THR A 766 37.14 -0.39 -16.21
N GLY A 767 38.36 0.10 -16.01
CA GLY A 767 39.52 -0.72 -15.64
C GLY A 767 40.18 -1.46 -16.81
N LEU A 768 39.66 -1.32 -18.04
CA LEU A 768 40.26 -1.87 -19.26
C LEU A 768 41.63 -1.24 -19.58
N ILE A 769 41.97 -0.09 -18.99
CA ILE A 769 43.30 0.54 -19.13
C ILE A 769 44.44 -0.35 -18.61
N ILE A 770 44.16 -1.26 -17.66
CA ILE A 770 45.18 -2.16 -17.09
C ILE A 770 45.67 -3.16 -18.15
N PRO A 771 44.81 -4.02 -18.75
CA PRO A 771 45.24 -4.95 -19.79
C PRO A 771 45.77 -4.23 -21.05
N VAL A 772 45.16 -3.10 -21.44
CA VAL A 772 45.65 -2.31 -22.59
C VAL A 772 47.05 -1.74 -22.30
N GLY A 773 47.30 -1.22 -21.10
CA GLY A 773 48.60 -0.70 -20.72
C GLY A 773 49.71 -1.74 -20.72
N LEU A 774 49.43 -2.97 -20.26
CA LEU A 774 50.38 -4.09 -20.38
C LEU A 774 50.68 -4.44 -21.83
N TRP A 775 49.66 -4.41 -22.70
CA TRP A 775 49.85 -4.60 -24.14
C TRP A 775 50.71 -3.49 -24.75
N VAL A 776 50.52 -2.22 -24.35
CA VAL A 776 51.36 -1.10 -24.81
C VAL A 776 52.83 -1.35 -24.45
N ILE A 777 53.12 -1.74 -23.21
CA ILE A 777 54.50 -2.01 -22.74
C ILE A 777 55.14 -3.14 -23.57
N ARG A 778 54.40 -4.24 -23.79
CA ARG A 778 54.89 -5.35 -24.65
C ARG A 778 55.16 -4.89 -26.08
N LYS A 779 54.25 -4.11 -26.67
CA LYS A 779 54.38 -3.62 -28.06
C LYS A 779 55.55 -2.65 -28.22
N VAL A 780 55.84 -1.82 -27.22
CA VAL A 780 57.03 -0.97 -27.20
C VAL A 780 58.31 -1.81 -27.11
N CYS A 781 58.36 -2.82 -26.23
CA CYS A 781 59.50 -3.72 -26.14
C CYS A 781 59.76 -4.47 -27.46
N GLU A 782 58.69 -4.97 -28.10
CA GLU A 782 58.74 -5.59 -29.42
C GLU A 782 59.28 -4.63 -30.50
N THR A 783 58.84 -3.37 -30.46
CA THR A 783 59.30 -2.32 -31.40
C THR A 783 60.78 -2.03 -31.23
N ILE A 784 61.26 -1.88 -29.98
CA ILE A 784 62.68 -1.68 -29.67
C ILE A 784 63.50 -2.86 -30.18
N LYS A 785 63.04 -4.09 -29.95
CA LYS A 785 63.75 -5.30 -30.39
C LYS A 785 63.85 -5.39 -31.90
N SER A 786 62.73 -5.14 -32.60
CA SER A 786 62.71 -5.07 -34.05
C SER A 786 63.68 -4.02 -34.60
N TRP A 787 63.76 -2.86 -33.96
CA TRP A 787 64.70 -1.81 -34.38
C TRP A 787 66.16 -2.17 -34.12
N GLU A 788 66.46 -2.87 -33.03
CA GLU A 788 67.79 -3.40 -32.73
C GLU A 788 68.25 -4.37 -33.82
N GLU A 789 67.41 -5.33 -34.20
CA GLU A 789 67.68 -6.31 -35.26
C GLU A 789 67.88 -5.66 -36.63
N ASN A 790 67.16 -4.57 -36.91
CA ASN A 790 67.26 -3.81 -38.15
C ASN A 790 68.38 -2.75 -38.14
N THR A 791 69.28 -2.77 -37.13
CA THR A 791 70.41 -1.84 -36.98
C THR A 791 69.96 -0.36 -37.00
N ILE A 792 68.77 -0.08 -36.47
CA ILE A 792 68.29 1.28 -36.26
C ILE A 792 68.88 1.79 -34.95
N ARG A 793 69.30 3.06 -34.91
CA ARG A 793 69.75 3.69 -33.66
C ARG A 793 68.62 3.67 -32.64
N LEU A 794 68.87 3.04 -31.49
CA LEU A 794 67.90 2.96 -30.40
C LEU A 794 67.91 4.27 -29.60
N VAL A 795 66.71 4.76 -29.31
CA VAL A 795 66.44 5.90 -28.42
C VAL A 795 65.37 5.50 -27.41
N PRO A 796 65.34 6.10 -26.21
CA PRO A 796 64.30 5.80 -25.23
C PRO A 796 62.89 6.05 -25.76
N ILE A 797 61.95 5.18 -25.41
CA ILE A 797 60.53 5.31 -25.74
C ILE A 797 59.73 5.48 -24.46
N ALA A 798 59.01 6.60 -24.38
CA ALA A 798 58.19 6.98 -23.25
C ALA A 798 56.78 6.40 -23.37
N ILE A 799 56.23 5.93 -22.24
CA ILE A 799 54.92 5.30 -22.14
C ILE A 799 54.14 6.00 -21.03
N ASN A 800 52.95 6.50 -21.36
CA ASN A 800 52.03 7.09 -20.40
C ASN A 800 51.44 6.03 -19.47
N LEU A 801 51.47 6.28 -18.16
CA LEU A 801 50.82 5.46 -17.14
C LEU A 801 49.56 6.15 -16.61
N SER A 802 48.46 5.40 -16.51
CA SER A 802 47.25 5.87 -15.83
C SER A 802 47.33 5.68 -14.31
N VAL A 803 46.56 6.50 -13.57
CA VAL A 803 46.40 6.38 -12.11
C VAL A 803 46.07 4.95 -11.69
N ARG A 804 45.15 4.30 -12.41
CA ARG A 804 44.73 2.94 -12.09
C ARG A 804 45.84 1.91 -12.25
N GLN A 805 46.74 2.08 -13.23
CA GLN A 805 47.86 1.17 -13.42
C GLN A 805 48.88 1.28 -12.27
N LEU A 806 49.19 2.50 -11.81
CA LEU A 806 50.12 2.69 -10.68
C LEU A 806 49.57 2.08 -9.38
N GLN A 807 48.25 2.05 -9.20
CA GLN A 807 47.63 1.41 -8.04
C GLN A 807 47.61 -0.13 -8.10
N VAL A 808 47.99 -0.74 -9.22
CA VAL A 808 48.07 -2.21 -9.34
C VAL A 808 49.28 -2.72 -8.56
N LYS A 809 49.02 -3.55 -7.55
CA LYS A 809 50.08 -4.23 -6.79
C LYS A 809 50.91 -5.12 -7.73
N GLY A 810 52.23 -5.01 -7.65
CA GLY A 810 53.15 -5.80 -8.47
C GLY A 810 53.38 -5.25 -9.89
N LEU A 811 52.99 -3.99 -10.19
CA LEU A 811 53.29 -3.36 -11.48
C LEU A 811 54.79 -3.41 -11.81
N ALA A 812 55.64 -3.01 -10.87
CA ALA A 812 57.09 -2.96 -11.07
C ALA A 812 57.67 -4.34 -11.42
N GLU A 813 57.22 -5.40 -10.74
CA GLU A 813 57.62 -6.79 -11.02
C GLU A 813 57.13 -7.26 -12.39
N THR A 814 55.89 -6.90 -12.76
CA THR A 814 55.31 -7.23 -14.06
C THR A 814 56.08 -6.56 -15.20
N VAL A 815 56.43 -5.28 -15.05
CA VAL A 815 57.24 -4.55 -16.03
C VAL A 815 58.62 -5.19 -16.16
N LYS A 816 59.27 -5.50 -15.04
CA LYS A 816 60.56 -6.19 -15.04
C LYS A 816 60.50 -7.48 -15.83
N HIS A 817 59.48 -8.31 -15.58
CA HIS A 817 59.32 -9.57 -16.29
C HIS A 817 59.16 -9.39 -17.80
N ILE A 818 58.38 -8.39 -18.24
CA ILE A 818 58.22 -8.07 -19.67
C ILE A 818 59.56 -7.62 -20.27
N VAL A 819 60.30 -6.75 -19.60
CA VAL A 819 61.60 -6.26 -20.11
C VAL A 819 62.62 -7.40 -20.22
N GLU A 820 62.65 -8.31 -19.25
CA GLU A 820 63.48 -9.52 -19.26
C GLU A 820 63.06 -10.51 -20.35
N GLU A 821 61.75 -10.69 -20.57
CA GLU A 821 61.17 -11.57 -21.59
C GLU A 821 61.64 -11.18 -23.01
N TYR A 822 61.64 -9.88 -23.32
CA TYR A 822 62.08 -9.37 -24.64
C TYR A 822 63.59 -9.06 -24.70
N GLY A 823 64.31 -9.13 -23.59
CA GLY A 823 65.74 -8.82 -23.51
C GLY A 823 66.08 -7.38 -23.88
N VAL A 824 65.21 -6.43 -23.54
CA VAL A 824 65.38 -4.99 -23.83
C VAL A 824 66.20 -4.33 -22.73
N ASN A 825 67.10 -3.41 -23.08
CA ASN A 825 67.79 -2.58 -22.09
C ASN A 825 66.77 -1.66 -21.38
N PRO A 826 66.59 -1.75 -20.05
CA PRO A 826 65.61 -0.93 -19.32
C PRO A 826 65.77 0.59 -19.51
N ALA A 827 66.99 1.07 -19.80
CA ALA A 827 67.26 2.48 -20.07
C ALA A 827 66.61 3.00 -21.37
N LEU A 828 66.09 2.11 -22.23
CA LEU A 828 65.33 2.45 -23.42
C LEU A 828 63.83 2.63 -23.14
N LEU A 829 63.39 2.44 -21.89
CA LEU A 829 62.02 2.71 -21.47
C LEU A 829 61.98 3.93 -20.56
N GLU A 830 60.96 4.76 -20.78
CA GLU A 830 60.61 5.88 -19.93
C GLU A 830 59.11 5.76 -19.57
N PHE A 831 58.74 6.00 -18.33
CA PHE A 831 57.34 6.12 -17.94
C PHE A 831 56.98 7.55 -17.61
N GLU A 832 55.88 8.01 -18.18
CA GLU A 832 55.34 9.35 -17.98
C GLU A 832 54.13 9.27 -17.04
N LEU A 833 54.13 10.13 -16.02
CA LEU A 833 53.08 10.19 -15.00
C LEU A 833 52.58 11.63 -14.86
N THR A 834 51.28 11.84 -14.82
CA THR A 834 50.76 13.20 -14.61
C THR A 834 51.01 13.67 -13.18
N GLU A 835 51.15 14.98 -13.00
CA GLU A 835 51.29 15.61 -11.68
C GLU A 835 50.17 15.19 -10.71
N SER A 836 48.91 15.21 -11.18
CA SER A 836 47.74 14.86 -10.38
C SER A 836 47.79 13.40 -9.89
N MET A 837 48.34 12.49 -10.68
CA MET A 837 48.46 11.07 -10.35
C MET A 837 49.39 10.84 -9.17
N LEU A 838 50.50 11.58 -9.10
CA LEU A 838 51.48 11.47 -8.01
C LEU A 838 50.95 11.99 -6.68
N MET A 839 49.94 12.87 -6.71
CA MET A 839 49.40 13.54 -5.52
C MET A 839 48.22 12.80 -4.86
N ILE A 840 47.69 11.74 -5.48
CA ILE A 840 46.56 10.96 -4.93
C ILE A 840 46.99 10.16 -3.69
N ASP A 841 48.12 9.46 -3.79
CA ASP A 841 48.74 8.71 -2.70
C ASP A 841 50.28 8.78 -2.83
N PRO A 842 50.88 9.88 -2.34
CA PRO A 842 52.27 10.20 -2.64
C PRO A 842 53.26 9.22 -1.99
N GLU A 843 52.96 8.64 -0.83
CA GLU A 843 53.86 7.70 -0.17
C GLU A 843 53.94 6.36 -0.94
N SER A 844 52.78 5.81 -1.31
CA SER A 844 52.72 4.59 -2.13
C SER A 844 53.36 4.81 -3.51
N ALA A 845 53.12 5.97 -4.13
CA ALA A 845 53.75 6.33 -5.40
C ALA A 845 55.29 6.38 -5.29
N VAL A 846 55.84 6.94 -4.21
CA VAL A 846 57.30 6.98 -3.98
C VAL A 846 57.89 5.56 -3.94
N GLU A 847 57.24 4.61 -3.26
CA GLU A 847 57.72 3.22 -3.18
C GLU A 847 57.74 2.55 -4.54
N ILE A 848 56.62 2.59 -5.27
CA ILE A 848 56.49 1.95 -6.59
C ILE A 848 57.47 2.56 -7.60
N LEU A 849 57.62 3.88 -7.60
CA LEU A 849 58.53 4.56 -8.52
C LEU A 849 60.00 4.25 -8.21
N LYS A 850 60.37 4.09 -6.93
CA LYS A 850 61.71 3.65 -6.55
C LYS A 850 62.00 2.23 -7.05
N ASP A 851 61.01 1.33 -6.96
CA ASP A 851 61.15 -0.04 -7.47
C ASP A 851 61.34 -0.05 -8.98
N ILE A 852 60.51 0.70 -9.73
CA ILE A 852 60.66 0.85 -11.18
C ILE A 852 62.02 1.44 -11.53
N LYS A 853 62.45 2.47 -10.80
CA LYS A 853 63.75 3.13 -11.00
C LYS A 853 64.92 2.20 -10.74
N SER A 854 64.80 1.30 -9.76
CA SER A 854 65.84 0.31 -9.42
C SER A 854 66.14 -0.65 -10.57
N TYR A 855 65.22 -0.82 -11.52
CA TYR A 855 65.41 -1.61 -12.74
C TYR A 855 66.09 -0.84 -13.87
N GLY A 856 66.38 0.45 -13.69
CA GLY A 856 67.06 1.29 -14.69
C GLY A 856 66.11 1.95 -15.71
N ILE A 857 64.80 1.93 -15.44
CA ILE A 857 63.79 2.61 -16.27
C ILE A 857 63.73 4.10 -15.90
N SER A 858 63.59 4.97 -16.90
CA SER A 858 63.50 6.42 -16.68
C SER A 858 62.08 6.83 -16.29
N LEU A 859 61.93 7.90 -15.51
CA LEU A 859 60.64 8.40 -15.03
C LEU A 859 60.53 9.89 -15.31
N SER A 860 59.40 10.32 -15.86
CA SER A 860 59.12 11.74 -16.10
C SER A 860 57.72 12.12 -15.65
N VAL A 861 57.56 13.41 -15.32
CA VAL A 861 56.27 13.99 -14.93
C VAL A 861 55.69 14.77 -16.09
N ASP A 862 54.42 14.52 -16.38
CA ASP A 862 53.64 15.17 -17.42
C ASP A 862 52.62 16.18 -16.89
N ASP A 863 52.15 17.07 -17.77
CA ASP A 863 51.17 18.14 -17.51
C ASP A 863 51.56 19.10 -16.35
N PHE A 864 52.86 19.31 -16.12
CA PHE A 864 53.34 20.06 -14.96
C PHE A 864 52.91 21.54 -14.98
N GLY A 865 52.33 22.01 -13.88
CA GLY A 865 51.90 23.41 -13.70
C GLY A 865 50.39 23.63 -13.85
N THR A 866 49.63 22.61 -14.24
CA THR A 866 48.15 22.66 -14.32
C THR A 866 47.46 22.26 -13.00
N GLY A 867 48.22 21.75 -12.01
CA GLY A 867 47.74 21.27 -10.71
C GLY A 867 48.33 22.00 -9.49
N TYR A 868 47.88 21.60 -8.28
CA TYR A 868 48.42 22.10 -7.00
C TYR A 868 49.61 21.26 -6.54
N SER A 869 50.79 21.50 -7.13
CA SER A 869 52.03 20.85 -6.69
C SER A 869 52.46 21.30 -5.30
N SER A 870 52.70 20.33 -4.41
CA SER A 870 53.55 20.56 -3.25
C SER A 870 55.00 20.32 -3.66
N LEU A 871 55.76 21.40 -3.88
CA LEU A 871 57.22 21.37 -4.18
C LEU A 871 58.01 20.43 -3.25
N ALA A 872 57.52 20.22 -2.02
CA ALA A 872 58.09 19.30 -1.06
C ALA A 872 58.09 17.83 -1.51
N TYR A 873 57.07 17.40 -2.27
CA TYR A 873 56.96 16.02 -2.77
C TYR A 873 57.72 15.80 -4.07
N LEU A 874 57.82 16.81 -4.94
CA LEU A 874 58.58 16.71 -6.19
C LEU A 874 60.03 16.30 -5.94
N ARG A 875 60.63 16.80 -4.85
CA ARG A 875 62.00 16.43 -4.40
C ARG A 875 62.12 14.96 -3.94
N ARG A 876 61.03 14.33 -3.52
CA ARG A 876 61.02 12.96 -2.99
C ARG A 876 60.84 11.89 -4.08
N PHE A 877 60.25 12.25 -5.21
CA PHE A 877 60.04 11.33 -6.33
C PHE A 877 61.34 11.11 -7.11
N PRO A 878 61.66 9.86 -7.51
CA PRO A 878 62.91 9.55 -8.23
C PRO A 878 62.78 9.84 -9.74
N LEU A 879 62.52 11.10 -10.08
CA LEU A 879 62.26 11.56 -11.46
C LEU A 879 63.55 11.91 -12.21
N ASP A 880 63.53 11.83 -13.53
CA ASP A 880 64.63 12.23 -14.43
C ASP A 880 64.29 13.45 -15.27
N ALA A 881 63.01 13.64 -15.59
CA ALA A 881 62.56 14.72 -16.46
C ALA A 881 61.19 15.26 -16.07
N LEU A 882 60.93 16.48 -16.52
CA LEU A 882 59.70 17.21 -16.33
C LEU A 882 59.22 17.75 -17.68
N LYS A 883 57.97 17.47 -18.02
CA LYS A 883 57.33 17.93 -19.26
C LYS A 883 56.44 19.14 -18.95
N ILE A 884 56.66 20.23 -19.68
CA ILE A 884 55.87 21.46 -19.58
C ILE A 884 54.65 21.32 -20.49
N ASP A 885 53.45 21.42 -19.91
CA ASP A 885 52.19 21.30 -20.63
C ASP A 885 52.10 22.31 -21.79
N ARG A 886 51.56 21.84 -22.91
CA ARG A 886 51.27 22.66 -24.11
C ARG A 886 50.49 23.95 -23.82
N VAL A 887 49.69 24.02 -22.76
CA VAL A 887 48.91 25.20 -22.38
C VAL A 887 49.83 26.40 -22.15
N PHE A 888 51.00 26.20 -21.55
CA PHE A 888 51.98 27.27 -21.33
C PHE A 888 52.83 27.58 -22.57
N ILE A 889 52.98 26.60 -23.47
CA ILE A 889 53.79 26.74 -24.69
C ILE A 889 53.01 27.43 -25.81
N LYS A 890 51.69 27.17 -25.91
CA LYS A 890 50.85 27.64 -27.01
C LYS A 890 50.91 29.15 -27.19
N ASP A 891 50.74 29.91 -26.11
CA ASP A 891 50.68 31.37 -26.11
C ASP A 891 51.95 32.03 -25.52
N ILE A 892 53.06 31.29 -25.41
CA ILE A 892 54.32 31.74 -24.78
C ILE A 892 54.93 33.01 -25.41
N THR A 893 54.61 33.30 -26.68
CA THR A 893 55.12 34.49 -27.38
C THR A 893 54.25 35.73 -27.21
N SER A 894 52.99 35.55 -26.80
CA SER A 894 51.99 36.62 -26.70
C SER A 894 51.54 36.91 -25.27
N ASN A 895 51.61 35.91 -24.37
CA ASN A 895 51.24 36.01 -22.97
C ASN A 895 52.48 36.07 -22.07
N HIS A 896 52.67 37.20 -21.38
CA HIS A 896 53.78 37.39 -20.45
C HIS A 896 53.73 36.47 -19.24
N GLU A 897 52.54 36.06 -18.79
CA GLU A 897 52.40 35.13 -17.65
C GLU A 897 52.87 33.72 -18.03
N ASP A 898 52.44 33.19 -19.18
CA ASP A 898 52.86 31.86 -19.66
C ASP A 898 54.37 31.79 -19.92
N ALA A 899 54.95 32.87 -20.46
CA ALA A 899 56.39 33.01 -20.65
C ALA A 899 57.16 33.02 -19.31
N ALA A 900 56.62 33.69 -18.29
CA ALA A 900 57.22 33.75 -16.96
C ALA A 900 57.13 32.39 -16.24
N ILE A 901 55.97 31.72 -16.31
CA ILE A 901 55.75 30.39 -15.74
C ILE A 901 56.69 29.38 -16.39
N THR A 902 56.74 29.33 -17.73
CA THR A 902 57.62 28.41 -18.46
C THR A 902 59.08 28.59 -18.05
N ARG A 903 59.57 29.84 -17.95
CA ARG A 903 60.94 30.11 -17.50
C ARG A 903 61.18 29.67 -16.05
N ALA A 904 60.23 29.94 -15.15
CA ALA A 904 60.35 29.54 -13.75
C ALA A 904 60.38 28.01 -13.60
N VAL A 905 59.58 27.29 -14.37
CA VAL A 905 59.55 25.82 -14.38
C VAL A 905 60.88 25.25 -14.89
N ILE A 906 61.46 25.82 -15.96
CA ILE A 906 62.77 25.38 -16.47
C ILE A 906 63.84 25.52 -15.40
N VAL A 907 63.94 26.70 -14.76
CA VAL A 907 64.92 26.95 -13.70
C VAL A 907 64.73 26.00 -12.52
N LEU A 908 63.48 25.81 -12.08
CA LEU A 908 63.15 24.91 -10.97
C LEU A 908 63.58 23.46 -11.26
N ALA A 909 63.29 22.96 -12.46
CA ALA A 909 63.63 21.59 -12.83
C ALA A 909 65.15 21.38 -12.84
N HIS A 910 65.91 22.33 -13.37
CA HIS A 910 67.38 22.28 -13.35
C HIS A 910 67.97 22.31 -11.94
N GLU A 911 67.43 23.13 -11.04
CA GLU A 911 67.82 23.15 -9.61
C GLU A 911 67.53 21.81 -8.89
N LEU A 912 66.55 21.05 -9.38
CA LEU A 912 66.24 19.70 -8.92
C LEU A 912 67.03 18.60 -9.65
N GLY A 913 67.87 18.96 -10.62
CA GLY A 913 68.66 18.03 -11.43
C GLY A 913 67.83 17.26 -12.48
N LEU A 914 66.65 17.77 -12.84
CA LEU A 914 65.73 17.18 -13.82
C LEU A 914 65.95 17.81 -15.20
N LYS A 915 65.77 17.01 -16.27
CA LYS A 915 65.69 17.52 -17.64
C LYS A 915 64.31 18.12 -17.92
N VAL A 916 64.24 19.07 -18.85
CA VAL A 916 62.99 19.74 -19.19
C VAL A 916 62.62 19.48 -20.65
N ILE A 917 61.37 19.07 -20.85
CA ILE A 917 60.78 18.81 -22.17
C ILE A 917 59.63 19.79 -22.36
N ALA A 918 59.66 20.62 -23.41
CA ALA A 918 58.53 21.48 -23.75
C ALA A 918 57.60 20.78 -24.74
N GLU A 919 56.31 20.67 -24.40
CA GLU A 919 55.31 20.03 -25.24
C GLU A 919 54.53 21.00 -26.12
N GLY A 920 54.01 20.51 -27.24
CA GLY A 920 53.13 21.30 -28.10
C GLY A 920 53.84 22.43 -28.85
N VAL A 921 55.14 22.28 -29.15
CA VAL A 921 55.87 23.26 -29.98
C VAL A 921 55.40 23.17 -31.43
N GLU A 922 54.84 24.26 -31.94
CA GLU A 922 54.24 24.36 -33.28
C GLU A 922 54.90 25.42 -34.18
N THR A 923 55.60 26.42 -33.60
CA THR A 923 56.19 27.53 -34.36
C THR A 923 57.68 27.72 -34.10
N VAL A 924 58.37 28.41 -35.02
CA VAL A 924 59.79 28.77 -34.87
C VAL A 924 60.00 29.71 -33.68
N ASP A 925 59.11 30.71 -33.49
CA ASP A 925 59.24 31.68 -32.41
C ASP A 925 59.15 31.02 -31.02
N GLN A 926 58.28 30.00 -30.87
CA GLN A 926 58.21 29.18 -29.64
C GLN A 926 59.53 28.44 -29.40
N LEU A 927 60.10 27.84 -30.45
CA LEU A 927 61.37 27.12 -30.38
C LEU A 927 62.53 28.03 -29.97
N GLU A 928 62.68 29.20 -30.60
CA GLU A 928 63.74 30.16 -30.29
C GLU A 928 63.68 30.65 -28.83
N LEU A 929 62.46 30.88 -28.33
CA LEU A 929 62.27 31.30 -26.95
C LEU A 929 62.63 30.20 -25.95
N LEU A 930 62.26 28.94 -26.25
CA LEU A 930 62.60 27.78 -25.42
C LEU A 930 64.12 27.52 -25.37
N VAL A 931 64.82 27.68 -26.50
CA VAL A 931 66.28 27.63 -26.56
C VAL A 931 66.89 28.74 -25.70
N THR A 932 66.33 29.95 -25.78
CA THR A 932 66.78 31.10 -24.97
C THR A 932 66.58 30.88 -23.47
N TYR A 933 65.50 30.18 -23.09
CA TYR A 933 65.23 29.83 -21.69
C TYR A 933 66.03 28.63 -21.19
N GLY A 934 66.83 27.99 -22.04
CA GLY A 934 67.66 26.85 -21.69
C GLY A 934 66.92 25.53 -21.61
N CYS A 935 65.77 25.36 -22.28
CA CYS A 935 65.05 24.09 -22.31
C CYS A 935 65.91 22.98 -22.96
N ASP A 936 65.86 21.75 -22.44
CA ASP A 936 66.73 20.65 -22.88
C ASP A 936 66.21 19.94 -24.14
N GLN A 937 64.89 19.73 -24.20
CA GLN A 937 64.21 18.94 -25.22
C GLN A 937 62.89 19.59 -25.62
N MET A 938 62.45 19.32 -26.85
CA MET A 938 61.13 19.72 -27.33
C MET A 938 60.39 18.55 -27.97
N GLN A 939 59.07 18.64 -27.90
CA GLN A 939 58.14 17.76 -28.58
C GLN A 939 56.97 18.58 -29.13
N GLY A 940 56.62 18.36 -30.39
CA GLY A 940 55.50 19.07 -30.99
C GLY A 940 55.40 18.92 -32.50
N TYR A 941 54.31 19.45 -33.06
CA TYR A 941 54.01 19.33 -34.49
C TYR A 941 54.97 20.10 -35.38
N PHE A 942 55.73 21.05 -34.83
CA PHE A 942 56.80 21.72 -35.55
C PHE A 942 57.83 20.73 -36.12
N PHE A 943 58.23 19.72 -35.35
CA PHE A 943 59.15 18.68 -35.83
C PHE A 943 58.41 17.56 -36.55
N SER A 944 57.44 16.94 -35.87
CA SER A 944 56.64 15.85 -36.42
C SER A 944 55.34 15.65 -35.65
N ARG A 945 54.27 15.29 -36.38
CA ARG A 945 53.08 14.68 -35.78
C ARG A 945 53.41 13.24 -35.31
N PRO A 946 52.58 12.64 -34.46
CA PRO A 946 52.66 11.22 -34.12
C PRO A 946 52.49 10.35 -35.37
N VAL A 947 53.50 9.52 -35.67
CA VAL A 947 53.56 8.68 -36.88
C VAL A 947 53.63 7.20 -36.54
N ILE A 948 53.39 6.31 -37.50
CA ILE A 948 53.56 4.87 -37.30
C ILE A 948 55.05 4.49 -37.13
N SER A 949 55.30 3.29 -36.59
CA SER A 949 56.65 2.77 -36.34
C SER A 949 57.61 2.90 -37.54
N ASP A 950 57.16 2.50 -38.74
CA ASP A 950 58.01 2.47 -39.94
C ASP A 950 58.45 3.87 -40.39
N GLU A 951 57.54 4.84 -40.31
CA GLU A 951 57.85 6.25 -40.62
C GLU A 951 58.81 6.84 -39.60
N CYS A 952 58.64 6.51 -38.31
CA CYS A 952 59.54 6.94 -37.26
C CYS A 952 60.95 6.36 -37.46
N ALA A 953 61.04 5.05 -37.76
CA ALA A 953 62.29 4.37 -38.10
C ALA A 953 63.00 5.03 -39.29
N ALA A 954 62.27 5.46 -40.32
CA ALA A 954 62.83 6.19 -41.46
C ALA A 954 63.42 7.56 -41.07
N MET A 955 62.79 8.30 -40.14
CA MET A 955 63.32 9.56 -39.62
C MET A 955 64.63 9.36 -38.85
N ILE A 956 64.72 8.28 -38.07
CA ILE A 956 65.94 7.93 -37.32
C ILE A 956 67.06 7.52 -38.29
N LYS A 957 66.77 6.65 -39.28
CA LYS A 957 67.75 6.22 -40.30
C LYS A 957 68.30 7.39 -41.13
N SER A 958 67.45 8.34 -41.50
CA SER A 958 67.85 9.53 -42.27
C SER A 958 68.56 10.60 -41.43
N SER A 959 68.77 10.36 -40.12
CA SER A 959 69.38 11.33 -39.19
C SER A 959 68.71 12.70 -39.23
N ARG A 960 67.37 12.71 -39.36
CA ARG A 960 66.59 13.95 -39.36
C ARG A 960 66.88 14.74 -38.08
N SER A 961 67.18 16.02 -38.24
CA SER A 961 67.51 16.94 -37.15
C SER A 961 66.89 18.31 -37.36
N LEU A 962 66.75 19.07 -36.28
CA LEU A 962 66.40 20.49 -36.31
C LEU A 962 67.62 21.32 -36.73
N ASP A 963 67.39 22.29 -37.62
CA ASP A 963 68.39 23.32 -37.94
C ASP A 963 68.37 24.39 -36.83
N ILE A 964 69.14 24.16 -35.75
CA ILE A 964 69.25 25.10 -34.64
C ILE A 964 70.40 26.05 -34.94
N ARG A 965 70.07 27.31 -35.30
CA ARG A 965 71.07 28.38 -35.37
C ARG A 965 71.28 28.93 -33.96
N PHE A 966 72.28 28.41 -33.26
CA PHE A 966 72.70 28.96 -31.96
C PHE A 966 73.15 30.42 -32.15
N PRO A 967 72.59 31.40 -31.42
CA PRO A 967 73.22 32.71 -31.31
C PRO A 967 74.62 32.51 -30.71
N GLU A 968 75.65 33.05 -31.36
CA GLU A 968 77.01 33.04 -30.81
C GLU A 968 77.01 33.62 -29.39
N SER A 969 77.33 32.75 -28.42
CA SER A 969 77.88 33.03 -27.10
C SER A 969 77.76 34.48 -26.58
N GLY A 970 76.75 34.71 -25.74
CA GLY A 970 76.69 35.84 -24.81
C GLY A 970 76.46 35.33 -23.40
N VAL A 971 77.54 34.97 -22.71
CA VAL A 971 77.56 34.61 -21.28
C VAL A 971 77.32 35.87 -20.44
N ALA A 972 76.30 35.84 -19.56
CA ALA A 972 76.36 36.30 -18.18
C ALA A 972 75.19 35.70 -17.38
#